data_AF-A0A2V2GM42-F1
#
_entry.id   AF-A0A2V2GM42-F1
#
_cell.length_a   1.000
_cell.length_b   1.000
_cell.length_c   1.000
_cell.angle_alpha   90.00
_cell.angle_beta   90.00
_cell.angle_gamma   90.00
#
_symmetry.space_group_name_H-M   'P 1'
#
loop_
_entity.id
_entity.type
_entity.pdbx_description
1 polymer ?
#
loop_
_entity_poly.entity_id
_entity_poly.type
_entity_poly.pdbx_seq_one_letter_code
_entity_poly.pdbx_strand_id
1 'polypeptide(L)'
;MRLKKAAKSGAAILLSVCMLTGVACGDKTPENAPVNAAVKVGRSSDKILQSYAGSSAGMVEAKERFMGSLADEFHLTAVQNEYESKQIIITPDKDVNSYDVTVGDFKSGANTLAANHFDVRHQYYHLVETIYDTLSTMQPGMYPDALLPLATAKAYGLNKIKAGENQGVYITVKVPKGQAAGVYNGEITVTLDGSVSKVKASVTVLDYELPDTVSLPSCVPLQVGYLMQGELSDSQDMYDMYSDALNEYRLAVQYLDSYYIGSAQDTAYIDFCLQVAVDKSVEAAKDVTVPSYAIKCYELADPTYNYVLNQNLFLTSLQAYIDRSVEEGINLFEKAYVYLGNIIDEPDLGGTFTQNRANYVCRQYKDVLKEAAQYARSVGASQEVIDGVSNLPNVVTGAYSDKLAEVQTYCPTADTLSSSAVVEDYRGLRENGQDYWWYTCTVPKIPYPSYHIDDNGVSSRVMFWMMKEYDIAGYLTWEAAYYIDFNRPSPDNIVYGKDNYDDVHRWGDAYGDGWFFYPGAPFGIEGPVPALRLFTMRDGLEDYEIVHDMENTYAELGKTHGADLSSDGIMTELYAMLYNDNRVYCESSDVDQARELLSSLAVLAEKGVAISDYAVGKDGKVRANVYAPVGTDIKVNGKSVQGTSTSGGKVYAIEQSAEQFVLTAEGVTFAVGSAAMSVSAPAAARVSVYDRNQNLDESAVVTEIGEEGEKAVRIELKADNIRFDYRLDQNNVTAKTKSVILYIDYDGEEKVKLNISLYGTTLRALDSVYLHKGANVIRFDRIGDLDWKDIRKANALVFTHDGGKPVTLDICGVLTVN
;
A
#
# COMPACT_ATOMS: atom_id res chain seq x y z
N MET A 1 33.86 -12.26 -68.27
CA MET A 1 35.34 -12.31 -68.34
C MET A 1 35.83 -10.92 -68.71
N ARG A 2 36.56 -10.14 -67.91
CA ARG A 2 36.86 -10.13 -66.47
C ARG A 2 37.03 -8.65 -66.11
N LEU A 3 36.21 -8.16 -65.19
CA LEU A 3 36.37 -6.91 -64.46
C LEU A 3 36.76 -7.29 -63.02
N LYS A 4 37.77 -6.63 -62.45
CA LYS A 4 37.61 -5.69 -61.33
C LYS A 4 38.97 -5.36 -60.70
N LYS A 5 39.16 -4.06 -60.51
CA LYS A 5 40.27 -3.42 -59.80
C LYS A 5 39.70 -2.73 -58.55
N ALA A 6 40.37 -2.98 -57.44
CA ALA A 6 40.71 -2.10 -56.31
C ALA A 6 39.75 -0.98 -55.79
N ALA A 7 39.46 -1.13 -54.49
CA ALA A 7 39.75 -0.22 -53.36
C ALA A 7 38.85 0.98 -52.99
N LYS A 8 38.46 0.91 -51.70
CA LYS A 8 38.28 1.92 -50.63
C LYS A 8 37.23 3.04 -50.75
N SER A 9 36.38 3.03 -49.71
CA SER A 9 35.81 4.14 -48.93
C SER A 9 34.83 5.11 -49.61
N GLY A 10 33.66 5.29 -48.99
CA GLY A 10 32.77 6.42 -49.27
C GLY A 10 31.32 6.14 -48.88
N ALA A 11 30.90 6.71 -47.76
CA ALA A 11 29.50 6.83 -47.34
C ALA A 11 28.76 7.85 -48.22
N ALA A 12 27.47 7.61 -48.47
CA ALA A 12 26.55 8.54 -49.11
C ALA A 12 25.42 8.95 -48.15
N ILE A 13 25.11 10.23 -48.23
CA ILE A 13 24.27 11.08 -47.37
C ILE A 13 22.80 11.02 -47.80
N LEU A 14 21.87 11.23 -46.86
CA LEU A 14 20.59 11.88 -47.15
C LEU A 14 20.23 12.90 -46.05
N LEU A 15 19.74 14.04 -46.54
CA LEU A 15 19.64 15.38 -45.93
C LEU A 15 18.80 15.48 -44.65
N SER A 16 19.15 16.44 -43.80
CA SER A 16 18.19 17.31 -43.09
C SER A 16 18.83 18.68 -42.82
N VAL A 17 18.10 19.73 -43.16
CA VAL A 17 18.52 21.14 -43.26
C VAL A 17 18.58 21.80 -41.88
N CYS A 18 19.74 22.36 -41.51
CA CYS A 18 19.87 23.31 -40.41
C CYS A 18 19.96 24.75 -40.97
N MET A 19 19.07 25.64 -40.54
CA MET A 19 19.25 27.08 -40.73
C MET A 19 20.12 27.65 -39.60
N LEU A 20 21.18 28.32 -40.01
CA LEU A 20 22.13 29.07 -39.19
C LEU A 20 21.53 30.38 -38.68
N THR A 21 21.83 30.72 -37.41
CA THR A 21 21.88 32.11 -36.95
C THR A 21 23.28 32.44 -36.44
N GLY A 22 23.93 33.37 -37.15
CA GLY A 22 24.86 34.40 -36.64
C GLY A 22 26.04 33.98 -35.78
N VAL A 23 27.22 33.86 -36.40
CA VAL A 23 28.52 33.95 -35.72
C VAL A 23 28.90 35.43 -35.59
N ALA A 24 29.15 35.88 -34.35
CA ALA A 24 29.98 37.04 -34.06
C ALA A 24 31.23 36.54 -33.31
N CYS A 25 32.40 36.69 -33.91
CA CYS A 25 33.69 36.41 -33.27
C CYS A 25 33.97 37.42 -32.15
N GLY A 26 34.39 36.91 -31.00
CA GLY A 26 35.01 37.65 -29.92
C GLY A 26 35.61 36.71 -28.90
N ASP A 27 36.93 36.60 -28.88
CA ASP A 27 37.73 35.83 -27.92
C ASP A 27 37.49 36.32 -26.49
N LYS A 28 36.70 35.54 -25.72
CA LYS A 28 36.85 35.27 -24.29
C LYS A 28 36.26 33.89 -24.05
N THR A 29 37.05 32.91 -23.62
CA THR A 29 36.51 31.72 -22.94
C THR A 29 35.70 32.22 -21.74
N PRO A 30 34.37 32.01 -21.70
CA PRO A 30 33.63 32.40 -20.52
C PRO A 30 33.73 31.26 -19.51
N GLU A 31 34.49 31.48 -18.44
CA GLU A 31 34.31 30.76 -17.16
C GLU A 31 32.89 30.93 -16.58
N ASN A 32 32.00 31.68 -17.26
CA ASN A 32 30.64 32.02 -16.85
C ASN A 32 29.57 31.66 -17.91
N ALA A 33 29.76 30.64 -18.74
CA ALA A 33 28.64 30.13 -19.54
C ALA A 33 27.55 29.56 -18.59
N PRO A 34 26.25 29.86 -18.79
CA PRO A 34 25.19 29.31 -17.95
C PRO A 34 25.28 27.77 -17.89
N VAL A 35 24.98 27.19 -16.73
CA VAL A 35 24.83 25.72 -16.64
C VAL A 35 23.60 25.33 -17.46
N ASN A 36 23.78 24.46 -18.45
CA ASN A 36 22.66 23.89 -19.16
C ASN A 36 22.27 22.58 -18.44
N ALA A 37 21.04 22.49 -17.96
CA ALA A 37 20.55 21.34 -17.23
C ALA A 37 19.14 21.00 -17.66
N ALA A 38 18.85 19.71 -17.78
CA ALA A 38 17.48 19.25 -17.80
C ALA A 38 16.91 19.43 -16.38
N VAL A 39 15.84 20.21 -16.26
CA VAL A 39 15.06 20.32 -15.04
C VAL A 39 13.68 19.77 -15.36
N LYS A 40 13.35 18.63 -14.76
CA LYS A 40 12.13 17.87 -15.05
C LYS A 40 11.40 17.50 -13.76
N VAL A 41 10.18 17.01 -13.90
CA VAL A 41 9.33 16.63 -12.77
C VAL A 41 9.07 15.13 -12.77
N GLY A 42 9.41 14.46 -11.66
CA GLY A 42 9.09 13.06 -11.39
C GLY A 42 7.90 12.92 -10.44
N ARG A 43 7.27 11.75 -10.42
CA ARG A 43 6.21 11.41 -9.44
C ARG A 43 6.82 11.18 -8.07
N SER A 44 6.01 11.31 -7.01
CA SER A 44 6.44 11.09 -5.62
C SER A 44 7.08 9.71 -5.42
N SER A 45 6.43 8.66 -5.92
CA SER A 45 6.81 7.27 -5.71
C SER A 45 7.98 6.79 -6.59
N ASP A 46 8.32 7.52 -7.66
CA ASP A 46 9.37 7.09 -8.59
C ASP A 46 10.76 7.17 -7.92
N LYS A 47 11.51 6.07 -7.94
CA LYS A 47 12.89 6.01 -7.44
C LYS A 47 13.89 6.28 -8.56
N ILE A 48 14.05 7.56 -8.90
CA ILE A 48 14.97 8.00 -9.95
C ILE A 48 16.43 7.83 -9.49
N LEU A 49 17.19 6.95 -10.13
CA LEU A 49 18.59 6.70 -9.77
C LEU A 49 19.47 7.93 -10.00
N GLN A 50 20.50 8.11 -9.17
CA GLN A 50 21.50 9.17 -9.34
C GLN A 50 22.21 9.07 -10.70
N SER A 51 22.38 7.85 -11.22
CA SER A 51 23.00 7.63 -12.53
C SER A 51 22.53 6.32 -13.17
N TYR A 52 22.35 6.37 -14.49
CA TYR A 52 22.03 5.21 -15.34
C TYR A 52 23.23 4.86 -16.25
N ALA A 53 24.46 4.91 -15.71
CA ALA A 53 25.69 4.74 -16.50
C ALA A 53 25.94 3.32 -17.04
N GLY A 54 25.06 2.35 -16.74
CA GLY A 54 25.14 0.97 -17.22
C GLY A 54 24.54 0.76 -18.62
N SER A 55 25.00 -0.27 -19.32
CA SER A 55 24.51 -0.66 -20.66
C SER A 55 23.79 -2.01 -20.69
N SER A 56 23.43 -2.57 -19.54
CA SER A 56 22.59 -3.78 -19.50
C SER A 56 21.20 -3.46 -20.04
N ALA A 57 20.49 -4.46 -20.58
CA ALA A 57 19.12 -4.27 -21.07
C ALA A 57 18.21 -3.72 -19.96
N GLY A 58 18.28 -4.29 -18.74
CA GLY A 58 17.51 -3.81 -17.59
C GLY A 58 17.84 -2.36 -17.18
N MET A 59 19.09 -1.91 -17.29
CA MET A 59 19.43 -0.51 -17.01
C MET A 59 18.91 0.45 -18.08
N VAL A 60 18.89 0.02 -19.35
CA VAL A 60 18.29 0.79 -20.44
C VAL A 60 16.78 0.90 -20.25
N GLU A 61 16.11 -0.22 -19.94
CA GLU A 61 14.67 -0.27 -19.65
C GLU A 61 14.31 0.58 -18.43
N ALA A 62 15.08 0.48 -17.33
CA ALA A 62 14.89 1.32 -16.15
C ALA A 62 15.06 2.81 -16.46
N LYS A 63 16.07 3.18 -17.26
CA LYS A 63 16.26 4.57 -17.69
C LYS A 63 15.08 5.05 -18.55
N GLU A 64 14.60 4.24 -19.49
CA GLU A 64 13.46 4.58 -20.33
C GLU A 64 12.18 4.77 -19.49
N ARG A 65 11.92 3.84 -18.56
CA ARG A 65 10.80 3.89 -17.62
C ARG A 65 10.78 5.17 -16.76
N PHE A 66 11.90 5.46 -16.09
CA PHE A 66 11.97 6.53 -15.11
C PHE A 66 12.28 7.89 -15.72
N MET A 67 13.26 7.98 -16.61
CA MET A 67 13.61 9.27 -17.24
C MET A 67 12.67 9.65 -18.38
N GLY A 68 12.07 8.66 -19.07
CA GLY A 68 11.12 8.88 -20.15
C GLY A 68 9.73 9.31 -19.70
N SER A 69 9.40 9.08 -18.42
CA SER A 69 8.12 9.47 -17.81
C SER A 69 8.13 10.84 -17.13
N LEU A 70 9.30 11.51 -17.09
CA LEU A 70 9.43 12.82 -16.48
C LEU A 70 8.71 13.92 -17.28
N ALA A 71 8.01 14.81 -16.57
CA ALA A 71 7.27 15.92 -17.14
C ALA A 71 8.09 17.22 -17.15
N ASP A 72 7.64 18.20 -17.95
CA ASP A 72 8.21 19.57 -17.98
C ASP A 72 7.58 20.51 -16.94
N GLU A 73 6.35 20.23 -16.51
CA GLU A 73 5.58 21.08 -15.62
C GLU A 73 5.23 20.34 -14.32
N PHE A 74 5.22 21.07 -13.21
CA PHE A 74 4.88 20.55 -11.89
C PHE A 74 3.36 20.62 -11.70
N HIS A 75 2.67 19.50 -11.78
CA HIS A 75 1.23 19.43 -11.53
C HIS A 75 0.94 18.44 -10.42
N LEU A 76 0.20 18.90 -9.42
CA LEU A 76 -0.21 18.10 -8.27
C LEU A 76 -1.71 18.30 -8.04
N THR A 77 -2.40 17.23 -7.66
CA THR A 77 -3.81 17.25 -7.26
C THR A 77 -3.89 16.74 -5.83
N ALA A 78 -4.58 17.47 -4.96
CA ALA A 78 -4.77 17.10 -3.57
C ALA A 78 -6.16 17.55 -3.09
N VAL A 79 -6.64 16.93 -2.03
CA VAL A 79 -7.82 17.37 -1.28
C VAL A 79 -7.42 18.35 -0.17
N GLN A 80 -8.38 18.96 0.51
CA GLN A 80 -8.10 19.84 1.65
C GLN A 80 -7.57 19.00 2.81
N ASN A 81 -6.63 19.55 3.58
CA ASN A 81 -5.96 18.84 4.67
C ASN A 81 -5.13 17.60 4.26
N GLU A 82 -4.69 17.48 3.01
CA GLU A 82 -3.85 16.36 2.53
C GLU A 82 -2.39 16.77 2.34
N TYR A 83 -1.47 15.81 2.47
CA TYR A 83 -0.10 15.93 1.98
C TYR A 83 0.03 15.28 0.61
N GLU A 84 0.60 15.97 -0.36
CA GLU A 84 0.94 15.34 -1.65
C GLU A 84 2.31 15.82 -2.12
N SER A 85 3.00 14.99 -2.91
CA SER A 85 4.42 15.23 -3.23
C SER A 85 4.77 15.01 -4.70
N LYS A 86 5.80 15.72 -5.17
CA LYS A 86 6.49 15.46 -6.44
C LYS A 86 7.97 15.79 -6.34
N GLN A 87 8.73 15.38 -7.35
CA GLN A 87 10.17 15.52 -7.38
C GLN A 87 10.60 16.47 -8.49
N ILE A 88 11.51 17.41 -8.22
CA ILE A 88 12.29 18.10 -9.26
C ILE A 88 13.56 17.30 -9.50
N ILE A 89 13.77 16.84 -10.72
CA ILE A 89 14.97 16.11 -11.15
C ILE A 89 15.86 17.05 -11.97
N ILE A 90 17.08 17.26 -11.49
CA ILE A 90 18.08 18.12 -12.12
C ILE A 90 19.19 17.24 -12.70
N THR A 91 19.44 17.35 -14.00
CA THR A 91 20.53 16.65 -14.70
C THR A 91 21.37 17.64 -15.51
N PRO A 92 22.52 18.11 -14.98
CA PRO A 92 23.33 19.12 -15.64
C PRO A 92 24.30 18.51 -16.67
N ASP A 93 24.68 19.28 -17.68
CA ASP A 93 25.68 18.87 -18.69
C ASP A 93 27.14 19.02 -18.22
N LYS A 94 27.35 19.69 -17.09
CA LYS A 94 28.63 19.93 -16.42
C LYS A 94 28.44 19.92 -14.90
N ASP A 95 29.54 19.86 -14.16
CA ASP A 95 29.50 19.90 -12.70
C ASP A 95 28.87 21.21 -12.20
N VAL A 96 28.00 21.09 -11.19
CA VAL A 96 27.35 22.20 -10.47
C VAL A 96 27.91 22.24 -9.05
N ASN A 97 28.47 23.40 -8.68
CA ASN A 97 29.12 23.59 -7.38
C ASN A 97 28.15 24.01 -6.27
N SER A 98 27.00 24.56 -6.65
CA SER A 98 25.91 24.91 -5.75
C SER A 98 24.60 24.94 -6.51
N TYR A 99 23.62 24.16 -6.06
CA TYR A 99 22.23 24.31 -6.50
C TYR A 99 21.31 24.78 -5.37
N ASP A 100 20.17 25.35 -5.75
CA ASP A 100 19.07 25.72 -4.86
C ASP A 100 17.73 25.53 -5.56
N VAL A 101 16.68 25.24 -4.80
CA VAL A 101 15.30 25.13 -5.28
C VAL A 101 14.38 25.84 -4.30
N THR A 102 13.59 26.79 -4.79
CA THR A 102 12.67 27.58 -3.96
C THR A 102 11.28 27.59 -4.56
N VAL A 103 10.27 27.51 -3.69
CA VAL A 103 8.86 27.52 -4.06
C VAL A 103 8.25 28.88 -3.69
N GLY A 104 7.52 29.50 -4.61
CA GLY A 104 6.77 30.73 -4.37
C GLY A 104 5.32 30.47 -3.98
N ASP A 105 4.55 31.54 -3.74
CA ASP A 105 3.10 31.43 -3.55
C ASP A 105 2.41 30.91 -4.82
N PHE A 106 1.38 30.09 -4.63
CA PHE A 106 0.47 29.68 -5.70
C PHE A 106 -0.86 30.43 -5.55
N LYS A 107 -1.42 30.92 -6.67
CA LYS A 107 -2.61 31.79 -6.66
C LYS A 107 -3.76 31.21 -7.47
N SER A 108 -4.99 31.36 -6.96
CA SER A 108 -6.24 31.07 -7.67
C SER A 108 -7.23 32.22 -7.46
N GLY A 109 -7.31 33.14 -8.43
CA GLY A 109 -8.07 34.38 -8.27
C GLY A 109 -7.56 35.21 -7.08
N ALA A 110 -8.40 35.40 -6.06
CA ALA A 110 -8.04 36.09 -4.82
C ALA A 110 -7.41 35.15 -3.75
N ASN A 111 -7.53 33.84 -3.92
CA ASN A 111 -7.04 32.85 -2.96
C ASN A 111 -5.54 32.61 -3.16
N THR A 112 -4.85 32.35 -2.05
CA THR A 112 -3.41 32.06 -2.01
C THR A 112 -3.19 30.74 -1.29
N LEU A 113 -2.39 29.86 -1.89
CA LEU A 113 -1.72 28.77 -1.21
C LEU A 113 -0.27 29.22 -1.00
N ALA A 114 0.06 29.55 0.24
CA ALA A 114 1.31 30.23 0.58
C ALA A 114 2.52 29.30 0.47
N ALA A 115 3.69 29.87 0.15
CA ALA A 115 4.93 29.12 -0.02
C ALA A 115 5.36 28.29 1.21
N ASN A 116 4.96 28.70 2.42
CA ASN A 116 5.29 27.99 3.67
C ASN A 116 4.49 26.70 3.89
N HIS A 117 3.51 26.40 3.04
CA HIS A 117 2.85 25.10 2.99
C HIS A 117 3.61 24.07 2.15
N PHE A 118 4.71 24.48 1.52
CA PHE A 118 5.59 23.61 0.75
C PHE A 118 6.85 23.30 1.54
N ASP A 119 7.17 22.03 1.61
CA ASP A 119 8.40 21.51 2.17
C ASP A 119 9.33 21.07 1.05
N VAL A 120 10.61 21.44 1.14
CA VAL A 120 11.59 21.27 0.06
C VAL A 120 12.80 20.52 0.63
N ARG A 121 12.96 19.27 0.21
CA ARG A 121 14.00 18.36 0.72
C ARG A 121 14.96 17.91 -0.39
N HIS A 122 16.24 17.86 -0.06
CA HIS A 122 17.28 17.20 -0.84
C HIS A 122 17.12 15.68 -0.71
N GLN A 123 17.11 14.97 -1.84
CA GLN A 123 17.23 13.51 -1.85
C GLN A 123 18.70 13.12 -1.67
N TYR A 124 19.01 12.46 -0.56
CA TYR A 124 20.28 11.80 -0.34
C TYR A 124 20.26 10.40 -0.98
N TYR A 125 21.33 10.05 -1.68
CA TYR A 125 21.41 8.80 -2.44
C TYR A 125 22.24 7.73 -1.73
N HIS A 126 21.71 6.51 -1.68
CA HIS A 126 22.29 5.34 -1.04
C HIS A 126 22.61 4.25 -2.06
N LEU A 127 23.71 3.53 -1.85
CA LEU A 127 24.12 2.47 -2.76
C LEU A 127 23.32 1.18 -2.52
N VAL A 128 22.66 0.70 -3.56
CA VAL A 128 22.09 -0.64 -3.67
C VAL A 128 22.98 -1.45 -4.61
N GLU A 129 23.78 -2.36 -4.05
CA GLU A 129 24.81 -3.10 -4.79
C GLU A 129 24.26 -4.32 -5.53
N THR A 130 23.19 -4.91 -5.03
CA THR A 130 22.59 -6.17 -5.53
C THR A 130 21.07 -6.08 -5.40
N ILE A 131 20.35 -6.61 -6.38
CA ILE A 131 18.91 -6.84 -6.28
C ILE A 131 18.71 -8.31 -5.93
N TYR A 132 18.22 -8.58 -4.72
CA TYR A 132 18.11 -9.93 -4.19
C TYR A 132 16.84 -10.66 -4.63
N ASP A 133 15.83 -9.90 -5.06
CA ASP A 133 14.60 -10.48 -5.56
C ASP A 133 14.71 -10.84 -7.05
N THR A 134 14.52 -12.12 -7.34
CA THR A 134 14.58 -12.66 -8.71
C THR A 134 13.41 -12.23 -9.60
N LEU A 135 12.30 -11.76 -9.03
CA LEU A 135 11.13 -11.26 -9.73
C LEU A 135 11.18 -9.74 -9.93
N SER A 136 12.10 -9.04 -9.27
CA SER A 136 12.26 -7.60 -9.42
C SER A 136 12.80 -7.21 -10.80
N THR A 137 12.27 -6.12 -11.33
CA THR A 137 12.81 -5.44 -12.51
C THR A 137 13.75 -4.28 -12.15
N MET A 138 13.88 -3.97 -10.86
CA MET A 138 14.76 -2.93 -10.36
C MET A 138 16.24 -3.26 -10.62
N GLN A 139 17.11 -2.25 -10.60
CA GLN A 139 18.52 -2.39 -10.98
C GLN A 139 19.44 -1.89 -9.85
N PRO A 140 20.63 -2.50 -9.64
CA PRO A 140 21.62 -1.94 -8.74
C PRO A 140 21.99 -0.51 -9.11
N GLY A 141 22.24 0.35 -8.12
CA GLY A 141 22.54 1.75 -8.35
C GLY A 141 22.43 2.60 -7.08
N MET A 142 22.51 3.92 -7.27
CA MET A 142 22.35 4.91 -6.19
C MET A 142 20.88 5.33 -6.13
N TYR A 143 20.17 4.92 -5.07
CA TYR A 143 18.74 5.16 -4.84
C TYR A 143 18.51 6.34 -3.88
N PRO A 144 17.53 7.23 -4.15
CA PRO A 144 17.17 8.25 -3.18
C PRO A 144 16.35 7.62 -2.03
N ASP A 145 16.70 7.91 -0.77
CA ASP A 145 15.85 7.54 0.37
C ASP A 145 15.84 8.60 1.47
N ALA A 146 16.97 8.96 2.10
CA ALA A 146 16.93 9.98 3.14
C ALA A 146 16.59 11.37 2.57
N LEU A 147 15.59 12.05 3.14
CA LEU A 147 15.12 13.36 2.69
C LEU A 147 15.55 14.45 3.68
N LEU A 148 16.67 15.11 3.37
CA LEU A 148 17.21 16.20 4.20
C LEU A 148 16.52 17.52 3.87
N PRO A 149 16.19 18.39 4.84
CA PRO A 149 15.81 19.77 4.54
C PRO A 149 16.84 20.42 3.62
N LEU A 150 16.40 21.05 2.52
CA LEU A 150 17.33 21.56 1.51
C LEU A 150 18.31 22.59 2.09
N ALA A 151 17.86 23.40 3.06
CA ALA A 151 18.71 24.34 3.79
C ALA A 151 19.86 23.63 4.52
N THR A 152 19.60 22.49 5.15
CA THR A 152 20.61 21.68 5.82
C THR A 152 21.59 21.09 4.81
N ALA A 153 21.09 20.50 3.71
CA ALA A 153 21.95 19.97 2.66
C ALA A 153 22.92 21.04 2.10
N LYS A 154 22.47 22.29 1.97
CA LYS A 154 23.32 23.44 1.59
C LYS A 154 24.35 23.77 2.66
N ALA A 155 23.96 23.83 3.93
CA ALA A 155 24.86 24.13 5.04
C ALA A 155 26.01 23.12 5.14
N TYR A 156 25.74 21.85 4.81
CA TYR A 156 26.71 20.76 4.79
C TYR A 156 27.40 20.57 3.42
N GLY A 157 27.09 21.40 2.42
CA GLY A 157 27.74 21.37 1.11
C GLY A 157 27.40 20.16 0.24
N LEU A 158 26.27 19.51 0.52
CA LEU A 158 25.70 18.39 -0.25
C LEU A 158 24.97 18.85 -1.52
N ASN A 159 24.74 20.15 -1.67
CA ASN A 159 24.02 20.73 -2.79
C ASN A 159 24.88 20.87 -4.07
N LYS A 160 25.56 19.79 -4.45
CA LYS A 160 26.45 19.69 -5.62
C LYS A 160 25.99 18.57 -6.53
N ILE A 161 26.20 18.71 -7.83
CA ILE A 161 25.76 17.71 -8.83
C ILE A 161 26.89 17.52 -9.83
N LYS A 162 27.29 16.28 -10.12
CA LYS A 162 28.25 16.04 -11.19
C LYS A 162 27.56 16.03 -12.55
N ALA A 163 28.34 16.31 -13.60
CA ALA A 163 27.87 16.24 -14.97
C ALA A 163 27.19 14.89 -15.28
N GLY A 164 25.95 14.92 -15.74
CA GLY A 164 25.17 13.75 -16.14
C GLY A 164 24.58 12.92 -14.98
N GLU A 165 24.85 13.26 -13.72
CA GLU A 165 24.17 12.68 -12.57
C GLU A 165 22.82 13.40 -12.34
N ASN A 166 21.82 12.65 -11.91
CA ASN A 166 20.55 13.18 -11.45
C ASN A 166 20.67 13.61 -9.99
N GLN A 167 20.10 14.75 -9.66
CA GLN A 167 19.82 15.15 -8.28
C GLN A 167 18.34 15.45 -8.14
N GLY A 168 17.66 14.66 -7.31
CA GLY A 168 16.28 14.91 -6.93
C GLY A 168 16.15 15.92 -5.79
N VAL A 169 15.10 16.73 -5.88
CA VAL A 169 14.58 17.57 -4.79
C VAL A 169 13.12 17.22 -4.61
N TYR A 170 12.79 16.68 -3.45
CA TYR A 170 11.45 16.25 -3.08
C TYR A 170 10.67 17.45 -2.56
N ILE A 171 9.51 17.72 -3.16
CA ILE A 171 8.64 18.84 -2.78
C ILE A 171 7.29 18.27 -2.35
N THR A 172 6.94 18.51 -1.09
CA THR A 172 5.65 18.13 -0.51
C THR A 172 4.83 19.37 -0.26
N VAL A 173 3.54 19.36 -0.56
CA VAL A 173 2.60 20.40 -0.15
C VAL A 173 1.64 19.83 0.90
N LYS A 174 1.47 20.53 2.01
CA LYS A 174 0.36 20.31 2.94
C LYS A 174 -0.75 21.29 2.61
N VAL A 175 -1.80 20.82 1.95
CA VAL A 175 -2.96 21.68 1.68
C VAL A 175 -3.65 22.00 3.00
N PRO A 176 -3.86 23.28 3.35
CA PRO A 176 -4.51 23.63 4.61
C PRO A 176 -5.95 23.12 4.68
N LYS A 177 -6.41 22.85 5.91
CA LYS A 177 -7.82 22.64 6.22
C LYS A 177 -8.66 23.84 5.76
N GLY A 178 -9.80 23.61 5.12
CA GLY A 178 -10.65 24.65 4.55
C GLY A 178 -10.06 25.45 3.38
N GLN A 179 -8.93 25.03 2.78
CA GLN A 179 -8.38 25.69 1.60
C GLN A 179 -9.39 25.63 0.45
N ALA A 180 -9.79 26.78 -0.08
CA ALA A 180 -10.82 26.83 -1.13
C ALA A 180 -10.43 25.97 -2.35
N ALA A 181 -11.34 25.14 -2.84
CA ALA A 181 -11.13 24.33 -4.04
C ALA A 181 -10.83 25.21 -5.26
N GLY A 182 -9.96 24.71 -6.15
CA GLY A 182 -9.56 25.39 -7.38
C GLY A 182 -8.14 25.06 -7.82
N VAL A 183 -7.77 25.58 -8.99
CA VAL A 183 -6.41 25.44 -9.54
C VAL A 183 -5.57 26.63 -9.14
N TYR A 184 -4.56 26.41 -8.32
CA TYR A 184 -3.59 27.39 -7.87
C TYR A 184 -2.36 27.32 -8.76
N ASN A 185 -1.95 28.44 -9.37
CA ASN A 185 -0.80 28.50 -10.28
C ASN A 185 0.36 29.23 -9.62
N GLY A 186 1.57 28.72 -9.79
CA GLY A 186 2.79 29.24 -9.22
C GLY A 186 4.02 28.91 -10.07
N GLU A 187 5.20 29.19 -9.52
CA GLU A 187 6.48 28.88 -10.15
C GLU A 187 7.44 28.29 -9.10
N ILE A 188 8.20 27.28 -9.52
CA ILE A 188 9.32 26.74 -8.76
C ILE A 188 10.61 27.25 -9.41
N THR A 189 11.50 27.84 -8.61
CA THR A 189 12.75 28.41 -9.10
C THR A 189 13.91 27.48 -8.78
N VAL A 190 14.67 27.09 -9.81
CA VAL A 190 15.89 26.29 -9.69
C VAL A 190 17.09 27.17 -10.03
N THR A 191 18.06 27.24 -9.11
CA THR A 191 19.28 28.03 -9.29
C THR A 191 20.49 27.10 -9.33
N LEU A 192 21.30 27.14 -10.39
CA LEU A 192 22.52 26.35 -10.59
C LEU A 192 23.71 27.29 -10.79
N ASP A 193 24.65 27.35 -9.85
CA ASP A 193 25.81 28.25 -9.88
C ASP A 193 25.42 29.71 -10.24
N GLY A 194 24.30 30.17 -9.68
CA GLY A 194 23.72 31.50 -9.91
C GLY A 194 22.88 31.64 -11.19
N SER A 195 22.85 30.64 -12.07
CA SER A 195 21.96 30.59 -13.24
C SER A 195 20.56 30.17 -12.81
N VAL A 196 19.53 30.92 -13.18
CA VAL A 196 18.14 30.71 -12.72
C VAL A 196 17.27 30.15 -13.83
N SER A 197 16.56 29.07 -13.52
CA SER A 197 15.51 28.45 -14.34
C SER A 197 14.20 28.42 -13.57
N LYS A 198 13.06 28.50 -14.26
CA LYS A 198 11.73 28.44 -13.67
C LYS A 198 10.96 27.27 -14.23
N VAL A 199 10.35 26.49 -13.34
CA VAL A 199 9.42 25.41 -13.66
C VAL A 199 8.01 25.94 -13.38
N LYS A 200 7.14 25.88 -14.39
CA LYS A 200 5.73 26.21 -14.19
C LYS A 200 5.09 25.17 -13.28
N ALA A 201 4.25 25.63 -12.36
CA ALA A 201 3.66 24.77 -11.37
C ALA A 201 2.17 25.05 -11.15
N SER A 202 1.40 24.02 -10.85
CA SER A 202 0.03 24.14 -10.35
C SER A 202 -0.30 23.09 -9.29
N VAL A 203 -1.14 23.49 -8.34
CA VAL A 203 -1.78 22.62 -7.35
C VAL A 203 -3.29 22.72 -7.55
N THR A 204 -3.95 21.60 -7.88
CA THR A 204 -5.41 21.49 -7.91
C THR A 204 -5.89 21.06 -6.53
N VAL A 205 -6.63 21.93 -5.85
CA VAL A 205 -7.29 21.61 -4.57
C VAL A 205 -8.72 21.18 -4.87
N LEU A 206 -9.09 19.98 -4.46
CA LEU A 206 -10.43 19.41 -4.64
C LEU A 206 -11.37 19.79 -3.49
N ASP A 207 -12.67 19.73 -3.77
CA ASP A 207 -13.75 20.08 -2.85
C ASP A 207 -14.11 18.89 -1.94
N TYR A 208 -13.12 18.39 -1.23
CA TYR A 208 -13.19 17.32 -0.22
C TYR A 208 -12.17 17.66 0.87
N GLU A 209 -12.46 17.37 2.13
CA GLU A 209 -11.55 17.62 3.26
C GLU A 209 -11.21 16.32 3.96
N LEU A 210 -9.93 15.94 3.90
CA LEU A 210 -9.42 14.73 4.54
C LEU A 210 -9.53 14.85 6.07
N PRO A 211 -10.14 13.85 6.75
CA PRO A 211 -10.22 13.84 8.21
C PRO A 211 -8.85 13.83 8.90
N ASP A 212 -8.78 14.47 10.07
CA ASP A 212 -7.60 14.41 10.96
C ASP A 212 -7.46 13.04 11.65
N THR A 213 -8.55 12.27 11.72
CA THR A 213 -8.58 10.95 12.31
C THR A 213 -7.73 9.96 11.52
N VAL A 214 -7.10 9.04 12.22
CA VAL A 214 -6.44 7.86 11.65
C VAL A 214 -7.21 6.63 12.12
N SER A 215 -7.85 5.93 11.19
CA SER A 215 -8.76 4.82 11.47
C SER A 215 -8.05 3.46 11.47
N LEU A 216 -6.85 3.36 10.88
CA LEU A 216 -6.06 2.15 10.84
C LEU A 216 -5.01 2.10 11.97
N PRO A 217 -5.12 1.15 12.92
CA PRO A 217 -4.10 0.91 13.93
C PRO A 217 -2.74 0.54 13.32
N SER A 218 -1.66 1.01 13.95
CA SER A 218 -0.31 0.61 13.60
C SER A 218 0.56 0.35 14.83
N CYS A 219 1.53 -0.54 14.65
CA CYS A 219 2.55 -0.89 15.62
C CYS A 219 3.93 -0.69 14.99
N VAL A 220 4.58 0.41 15.36
CA VAL A 220 5.95 0.70 14.96
C VAL A 220 6.85 0.68 16.20
N PRO A 221 7.57 -0.42 16.47
CA PRO A 221 8.54 -0.49 17.55
C PRO A 221 9.61 0.59 17.42
N LEU A 222 9.99 1.15 18.56
CA LEU A 222 11.07 2.11 18.69
C LEU A 222 11.85 1.81 19.97
N GLN A 223 13.17 1.68 19.85
CA GLN A 223 14.03 1.41 21.00
C GLN A 223 15.04 2.52 21.25
N VAL A 224 14.99 3.07 22.47
CA VAL A 224 15.88 4.15 22.91
C VAL A 224 17.36 3.77 22.87
N GLY A 225 17.68 2.49 23.07
CA GLY A 225 19.04 1.97 22.95
C GLY A 225 19.61 2.08 21.53
N TYR A 226 18.76 2.06 20.50
CA TYR A 226 19.17 2.24 19.11
C TYR A 226 19.35 3.73 18.79
N LEU A 227 18.49 4.60 19.33
CA LEU A 227 18.63 6.06 19.20
C LEU A 227 19.99 6.55 19.70
N MET A 228 20.51 6.00 20.81
CA MET A 228 21.86 6.34 21.29
C MET A 228 22.95 6.15 20.22
N GLN A 229 22.83 5.17 19.32
CA GLN A 229 23.85 4.92 18.30
C GLN A 229 23.78 5.89 17.11
N GLY A 230 22.58 6.38 16.79
CA GLY A 230 22.38 7.33 15.69
C GLY A 230 22.40 8.79 16.14
N GLU A 231 21.68 9.09 17.22
CA GLU A 231 21.42 10.44 17.73
C GLU A 231 22.36 10.85 18.87
N LEU A 232 23.11 9.90 19.44
CA LEU A 232 23.93 10.10 20.64
C LEU A 232 23.09 10.58 21.84
N SER A 233 21.81 10.15 21.88
CA SER A 233 20.84 10.47 22.92
C SER A 233 19.94 9.26 23.18
N ASP A 234 19.78 8.90 24.46
CA ASP A 234 18.83 7.92 24.97
C ASP A 234 17.77 8.58 25.87
N SER A 235 17.51 9.87 25.66
CA SER A 235 16.51 10.62 26.44
C SER A 235 15.08 10.30 26.00
N GLN A 236 14.13 10.47 26.92
CA GLN A 236 12.70 10.43 26.59
C GLN A 236 12.32 11.53 25.59
N ASP A 237 12.94 12.71 25.66
CA ASP A 237 12.66 13.79 24.71
C ASP A 237 13.01 13.39 23.26
N MET A 238 14.17 12.74 23.05
CA MET A 238 14.53 12.22 21.73
C MET A 238 13.58 11.11 21.26
N TYR A 239 13.13 10.26 22.18
CA TYR A 239 12.11 9.24 21.89
C TYR A 239 10.79 9.88 21.45
N ASP A 240 10.35 10.92 22.14
CA ASP A 240 9.13 11.66 21.86
C ASP A 240 9.19 12.32 20.47
N MET A 241 10.34 12.89 20.08
CA MET A 241 10.51 13.45 18.73
C MET A 241 10.31 12.42 17.62
N TYR A 242 10.75 11.18 17.82
CA TYR A 242 10.54 10.09 16.87
C TYR A 242 9.09 9.58 16.89
N SER A 243 8.49 9.49 18.08
CA SER A 243 7.07 9.16 18.24
C SER A 243 6.17 10.17 17.54
N ASP A 244 6.40 11.46 17.75
CA ASP A 244 5.64 12.55 17.13
C ASP A 244 5.84 12.59 15.61
N ALA A 245 7.06 12.31 15.14
CA ALA A 245 7.33 12.19 13.72
C ALA A 245 6.50 11.08 13.07
N LEU A 246 6.31 9.92 13.72
CA LEU A 246 5.44 8.86 13.20
C LEU A 246 3.99 9.33 13.04
N ASN A 247 3.47 10.09 14.01
CA ASN A 247 2.09 10.61 13.95
C ASN A 247 1.88 11.54 12.74
N GLU A 248 2.87 12.33 12.33
CA GLU A 248 2.81 13.14 11.09
C GLU A 248 2.61 12.27 9.83
N TYR A 249 3.11 11.04 9.85
CA TYR A 249 2.94 10.05 8.79
C TYR A 249 1.76 9.10 9.02
N ARG A 250 0.87 9.42 9.97
CA ARG A 250 -0.31 8.60 10.33
C ARG A 250 0.05 7.19 10.81
N LEU A 251 1.23 7.05 11.41
CA LEU A 251 1.71 5.82 12.04
C LEU A 251 1.86 6.05 13.55
N ALA A 252 1.69 4.99 14.34
CA ALA A 252 1.86 5.04 15.79
C ALA A 252 3.08 4.25 16.24
N VAL A 253 3.83 4.85 17.17
CA VAL A 253 4.84 4.13 17.94
C VAL A 253 4.18 3.02 18.77
N GLN A 254 4.87 1.89 18.92
CA GLN A 254 4.39 0.78 19.76
C GLN A 254 4.15 1.24 21.20
N TYR A 255 5.14 1.86 21.83
CA TYR A 255 5.05 2.34 23.21
C TYR A 255 5.19 3.85 23.25
N LEU A 256 4.36 4.54 24.03
CA LEU A 256 4.42 6.01 24.11
C LEU A 256 5.64 6.51 24.91
N ASP A 257 6.32 5.63 25.65
CA ASP A 257 7.48 5.96 26.46
C ASP A 257 8.60 4.91 26.33
N SER A 258 9.83 5.36 26.57
CA SER A 258 11.04 4.55 26.48
C SER A 258 11.35 3.73 27.74
N TYR A 259 10.64 3.97 28.85
CA TYR A 259 10.97 3.33 30.12
C TYR A 259 10.57 1.86 30.13
N TYR A 260 11.46 1.04 30.69
CA TYR A 260 11.26 -0.41 30.76
C TYR A 260 11.38 -0.92 32.20
N ILE A 261 10.45 -1.79 32.60
CA ILE A 261 10.43 -2.44 33.91
C ILE A 261 11.17 -3.77 33.80
N GLY A 262 12.38 -3.84 34.37
CA GLY A 262 13.15 -5.07 34.47
C GLY A 262 12.78 -5.93 35.69
N SER A 263 13.21 -7.19 35.70
CA SER A 263 12.88 -8.18 36.74
C SER A 263 13.44 -7.90 38.14
N ALA A 264 14.37 -6.95 38.27
CA ALA A 264 15.02 -6.56 39.53
C ALA A 264 14.60 -5.17 40.05
N GLN A 265 13.62 -4.52 39.42
CA GLN A 265 13.22 -3.16 39.79
C GLN A 265 12.36 -3.13 41.06
N ASP A 266 12.49 -2.06 41.84
CA ASP A 266 11.68 -1.83 43.03
C ASP A 266 10.31 -1.22 42.71
N THR A 267 9.43 -1.20 43.71
CA THR A 267 8.07 -0.67 43.58
C THR A 267 8.06 0.81 43.17
N ALA A 268 9.01 1.62 43.65
CA ALA A 268 9.01 3.06 43.35
C ALA A 268 9.33 3.33 41.87
N TYR A 269 10.25 2.55 41.28
CA TYR A 269 10.53 2.64 39.85
C TYR A 269 9.39 2.10 38.99
N ILE A 270 8.74 1.01 39.41
CA ILE A 270 7.53 0.50 38.76
C ILE A 270 6.44 1.58 38.73
N ASP A 271 6.15 2.19 39.88
CA ASP A 271 5.14 3.24 40.01
C ASP A 271 5.47 4.45 39.11
N PHE A 272 6.75 4.85 39.05
CA PHE A 272 7.21 5.91 38.14
C PHE A 272 6.94 5.58 36.67
N CYS A 273 7.35 4.39 36.20
CA CYS A 273 7.14 3.97 34.81
C CYS A 273 5.64 3.91 34.46
N LEU A 274 4.82 3.35 35.35
CA LEU A 274 3.38 3.26 35.15
C LEU A 274 2.72 4.64 35.10
N GLN A 275 3.14 5.58 35.97
CA GLN A 275 2.63 6.95 35.95
C GLN A 275 2.93 7.64 34.61
N VAL A 276 4.17 7.53 34.10
CA VAL A 276 4.52 8.09 32.79
C VAL A 276 3.68 7.48 31.67
N ALA A 277 3.53 6.16 31.66
CA ALA A 277 2.77 5.45 30.63
C ALA A 277 1.29 5.88 30.62
N VAL A 278 0.63 5.95 31.78
CA VAL A 278 -0.79 6.36 31.82
C VAL A 278 -0.99 7.83 31.48
N ASP A 279 -0.07 8.73 31.89
CA ASP A 279 -0.17 10.15 31.56
C ASP A 279 -0.05 10.39 30.05
N LYS A 280 0.90 9.73 29.38
CA LYS A 280 1.00 9.78 27.91
C LYS A 280 -0.19 9.12 27.21
N SER A 281 -0.73 8.03 27.76
CA SER A 281 -1.95 7.41 27.22
C SER A 281 -3.18 8.31 27.31
N VAL A 282 -3.28 9.18 28.33
CA VAL A 282 -4.35 10.21 28.42
C VAL A 282 -4.20 11.24 27.30
N GLU A 283 -2.98 11.67 26.98
CA GLU A 283 -2.71 12.57 25.86
C GLU A 283 -3.09 11.91 24.53
N ALA A 284 -2.59 10.69 24.28
CA ALA A 284 -2.87 9.92 23.07
C ALA A 284 -4.37 9.59 22.87
N ALA A 285 -5.10 9.32 23.96
CA ALA A 285 -6.55 9.07 23.89
C ALA A 285 -7.33 10.32 23.42
N LYS A 286 -6.86 11.52 23.76
CA LYS A 286 -7.48 12.81 23.36
C LYS A 286 -7.06 13.27 21.96
N ASP A 287 -5.93 12.79 21.45
CA ASP A 287 -5.38 13.19 20.15
C ASP A 287 -5.90 12.30 19.01
N VAL A 288 -6.71 12.86 18.12
CA VAL A 288 -7.28 12.13 16.97
C VAL A 288 -6.26 11.63 15.95
N THR A 289 -5.03 12.17 15.96
CA THR A 289 -3.97 11.74 15.03
C THR A 289 -3.22 10.50 15.51
N VAL A 290 -3.38 10.11 16.79
CA VAL A 290 -2.80 8.87 17.30
C VAL A 290 -3.80 7.73 17.05
N PRO A 291 -3.51 6.77 16.14
CA PRO A 291 -4.42 5.67 15.86
C PRO A 291 -4.45 4.61 16.96
N SER A 292 -3.31 4.34 17.59
CA SER A 292 -3.16 3.22 18.53
C SER A 292 -1.94 3.37 19.43
N TYR A 293 -1.90 2.61 20.53
CA TYR A 293 -0.69 2.42 21.35
C TYR A 293 -0.73 1.10 22.11
N ALA A 294 0.44 0.50 22.37
CA ALA A 294 0.52 -0.75 23.12
C ALA A 294 0.64 -0.52 24.63
N ILE A 295 -0.10 -1.31 25.41
CA ILE A 295 0.16 -1.47 26.84
C ILE A 295 1.26 -2.52 27.01
N LYS A 296 2.32 -2.16 27.74
CA LYS A 296 3.49 -3.02 27.97
C LYS A 296 3.10 -4.29 28.74
N CYS A 297 3.53 -5.43 28.21
CA CYS A 297 3.58 -6.70 28.93
C CYS A 297 5.04 -7.12 29.20
N TYR A 298 5.23 -7.90 30.25
CA TYR A 298 6.56 -8.30 30.73
C TYR A 298 6.66 -9.81 30.87
N GLU A 299 7.88 -10.32 30.68
CA GLU A 299 8.17 -11.74 30.85
C GLU A 299 8.36 -12.13 32.33
N LEU A 300 8.02 -13.36 32.64
CA LEU A 300 8.29 -14.03 33.91
C LEU A 300 8.92 -15.39 33.63
N ALA A 301 10.00 -15.71 34.34
CA ALA A 301 10.65 -17.01 34.21
C ALA A 301 9.69 -18.16 34.56
N ASP A 302 9.64 -19.18 33.71
CA ASP A 302 8.78 -20.35 33.84
C ASP A 302 9.57 -21.65 33.64
N PRO A 303 9.39 -22.67 34.51
CA PRO A 303 10.17 -23.91 34.44
C PRO A 303 9.85 -24.78 33.22
N THR A 304 8.72 -24.57 32.55
CA THR A 304 8.28 -25.35 31.37
C THR A 304 8.63 -24.62 30.08
N TYR A 305 8.39 -23.32 30.03
CA TYR A 305 8.41 -22.52 28.80
C TYR A 305 9.53 -21.47 28.75
N ASN A 306 10.48 -21.51 29.69
CA ASN A 306 11.53 -20.51 29.93
C ASN A 306 10.99 -19.15 30.38
N TYR A 307 10.10 -18.54 29.59
CA TYR A 307 9.46 -17.27 29.90
C TYR A 307 7.99 -17.29 29.51
N VAL A 308 7.13 -16.72 30.34
CA VAL A 308 5.68 -16.58 30.13
C VAL A 308 5.21 -15.18 30.54
N LEU A 309 3.91 -14.89 30.49
CA LEU A 309 3.39 -13.60 30.92
C LEU A 309 3.57 -13.39 32.42
N ASN A 310 4.15 -12.25 32.81
CA ASN A 310 4.11 -11.76 34.18
C ASN A 310 2.72 -11.22 34.51
N GLN A 311 1.81 -12.13 34.89
CA GLN A 311 0.40 -11.83 35.13
C GLN A 311 0.18 -10.75 36.20
N ASN A 312 0.97 -10.76 37.28
CA ASN A 312 0.84 -9.79 38.36
C ASN A 312 1.20 -8.38 37.90
N LEU A 313 2.32 -8.23 37.20
CA LEU A 313 2.75 -6.92 36.71
C LEU A 313 1.81 -6.42 35.61
N PHE A 314 1.36 -7.30 34.71
CA PHE A 314 0.40 -6.91 33.68
C PHE A 314 -0.95 -6.49 34.28
N LEU A 315 -1.48 -7.21 35.28
CA LEU A 315 -2.68 -6.79 36.01
C LEU A 315 -2.47 -5.43 36.67
N THR A 316 -1.31 -5.20 37.30
CA THR A 316 -0.96 -3.90 37.92
C THR A 316 -0.98 -2.77 36.88
N SER A 317 -0.42 -3.01 35.68
CA SER A 317 -0.50 -2.05 34.57
C SER A 317 -1.96 -1.76 34.20
N LEU A 318 -2.77 -2.79 33.95
CA LEU A 318 -4.18 -2.59 33.57
C LEU A 318 -4.98 -1.85 34.65
N GLN A 319 -4.72 -2.12 35.92
CA GLN A 319 -5.34 -1.40 37.04
C GLN A 319 -5.00 0.09 37.01
N ALA A 320 -3.75 0.46 36.74
CA ALA A 320 -3.35 1.86 36.60
C ALA A 320 -4.08 2.57 35.44
N TYR A 321 -4.22 1.89 34.28
CA TYR A 321 -4.99 2.41 33.14
C TYR A 321 -6.49 2.56 33.46
N ILE A 322 -7.07 1.59 34.18
CA ILE A 322 -8.47 1.66 34.63
C ILE A 322 -8.66 2.84 35.59
N ASP A 323 -7.80 2.98 36.60
CA ASP A 323 -7.91 4.04 37.60
C ASP A 323 -7.79 5.42 36.95
N ARG A 324 -6.83 5.58 36.02
CA ARG A 324 -6.67 6.82 35.26
C ARG A 324 -7.87 7.09 34.33
N SER A 325 -8.44 6.05 33.73
CA SER A 325 -9.68 6.15 32.93
C SER A 325 -10.86 6.68 33.75
N VAL A 326 -11.00 6.20 35.00
CA VAL A 326 -12.04 6.66 35.94
C VAL A 326 -11.78 8.10 36.37
N GLU A 327 -10.53 8.45 36.69
CA GLU A 327 -10.14 9.78 37.13
C GLU A 327 -10.40 10.84 36.04
N GLU A 328 -10.02 10.55 34.80
CA GLU A 328 -10.14 11.48 33.67
C GLU A 328 -11.51 11.42 32.98
N GLY A 329 -12.29 10.36 33.22
CA GLY A 329 -13.57 10.13 32.53
C GLY A 329 -13.41 9.78 31.05
N ILE A 330 -12.36 9.04 30.69
CA ILE A 330 -11.97 8.70 29.31
C ILE A 330 -11.68 7.21 29.22
N ASN A 331 -12.02 6.58 28.09
CA ASN A 331 -11.68 5.18 27.84
C ASN A 331 -10.25 5.04 27.29
N LEU A 332 -9.26 4.78 28.16
CA LEU A 332 -7.87 4.55 27.72
C LEU A 332 -7.68 3.20 26.98
N PHE A 333 -8.71 2.38 26.85
CA PHE A 333 -8.64 1.11 26.13
C PHE A 333 -9.13 1.20 24.69
N GLU A 334 -9.74 2.33 24.28
CA GLU A 334 -10.30 2.51 22.94
C GLU A 334 -9.25 2.37 21.82
N LYS A 335 -8.04 2.90 22.07
CA LYS A 335 -6.91 2.86 21.13
C LYS A 335 -5.82 1.87 21.55
N ALA A 336 -6.03 1.17 22.66
CA ALA A 336 -5.01 0.33 23.25
C ALA A 336 -5.00 -1.06 22.60
N TYR A 337 -3.81 -1.63 22.48
CA TYR A 337 -3.61 -3.05 22.18
C TYR A 337 -2.44 -3.59 23.02
N VAL A 338 -2.13 -4.88 22.89
CA VAL A 338 -0.93 -5.47 23.49
C VAL A 338 -0.17 -6.25 22.43
N TYR A 339 1.07 -5.83 22.13
CA TYR A 339 1.95 -6.64 21.29
C TYR A 339 2.71 -7.66 22.15
N LEU A 340 2.47 -8.95 21.92
CA LEU A 340 3.08 -10.03 22.71
C LEU A 340 4.48 -10.44 22.22
N GLY A 341 5.04 -9.77 21.20
CA GLY A 341 6.34 -10.09 20.58
C GLY A 341 7.51 -10.23 21.55
N ASN A 342 7.49 -9.49 22.66
CA ASN A 342 8.51 -9.59 23.71
C ASN A 342 8.47 -10.93 24.49
N ILE A 343 7.39 -11.70 24.36
CA ILE A 343 7.18 -12.97 25.06
C ILE A 343 7.08 -14.11 24.06
N ILE A 344 6.24 -13.95 23.03
CA ILE A 344 6.01 -14.93 21.97
C ILE A 344 6.19 -14.25 20.61
N ASP A 345 7.06 -14.82 19.79
CA ASP A 345 7.42 -14.29 18.47
C ASP A 345 7.39 -15.45 17.47
N GLU A 346 6.67 -15.26 16.37
CA GLU A 346 6.49 -16.24 15.27
C GLU A 346 6.30 -17.70 15.74
N PRO A 347 5.33 -17.97 16.64
CA PRO A 347 5.21 -19.28 17.26
C PRO A 347 4.76 -20.36 16.26
N ASP A 348 4.24 -19.98 15.10
CA ASP A 348 3.92 -20.86 13.97
C ASP A 348 5.16 -21.53 13.37
N LEU A 349 6.31 -20.85 13.39
CA LEU A 349 7.58 -21.35 12.85
C LEU A 349 8.38 -22.23 13.84
N GLY A 350 8.18 -22.05 15.15
CA GLY A 350 8.95 -22.74 16.19
C GLY A 350 8.47 -24.15 16.58
N GLY A 351 7.45 -24.68 15.90
CA GLY A 351 6.90 -26.03 16.12
C GLY A 351 6.12 -26.19 17.43
N THR A 352 5.93 -27.45 17.87
CA THR A 352 5.00 -27.77 18.97
C THR A 352 5.32 -27.05 20.29
N PHE A 353 6.60 -26.78 20.58
CA PHE A 353 6.98 -26.09 21.81
C PHE A 353 6.49 -24.64 21.83
N THR A 354 6.79 -23.85 20.80
CA THR A 354 6.38 -22.44 20.70
C THR A 354 4.87 -22.32 20.56
N GLN A 355 4.22 -23.24 19.85
CA GLN A 355 2.76 -23.29 19.73
C GLN A 355 2.08 -23.54 21.09
N ASN A 356 2.58 -24.51 21.86
CA ASN A 356 2.07 -24.77 23.21
C ASN A 356 2.32 -23.59 24.17
N ARG A 357 3.49 -22.95 24.06
CA ARG A 357 3.84 -21.75 24.83
C ARG A 357 2.92 -20.58 24.50
N ALA A 358 2.69 -20.30 23.22
CA ALA A 358 1.78 -19.25 22.76
C ALA A 358 0.37 -19.46 23.31
N ASN A 359 -0.18 -20.68 23.17
CA ASN A 359 -1.49 -20.98 23.73
C ASN A 359 -1.54 -20.84 25.26
N TYR A 360 -0.46 -21.20 25.96
CA TYR A 360 -0.35 -21.01 27.40
C TYR A 360 -0.37 -19.53 27.80
N VAL A 361 0.46 -18.71 27.14
CA VAL A 361 0.54 -17.25 27.36
C VAL A 361 -0.78 -16.56 27.03
N CYS A 362 -1.44 -16.91 25.92
CA CYS A 362 -2.73 -16.32 25.55
C CYS A 362 -3.85 -16.67 26.55
N ARG A 363 -3.80 -17.84 27.20
CA ARG A 363 -4.73 -18.16 28.30
C ARG A 363 -4.46 -17.31 29.55
N GLN A 364 -3.18 -17.14 29.93
CA GLN A 364 -2.82 -16.24 31.03
C GLN A 364 -3.30 -14.81 30.75
N TYR A 365 -3.12 -14.34 29.52
CA TYR A 365 -3.61 -13.03 29.08
C TYR A 365 -5.13 -12.90 29.27
N LYS A 366 -5.91 -13.87 28.77
CA LYS A 366 -7.37 -13.90 28.95
C LYS A 366 -7.79 -13.92 30.42
N ASP A 367 -7.05 -14.62 31.28
CA ASP A 367 -7.36 -14.66 32.71
C ASP A 367 -7.09 -13.32 33.40
N VAL A 368 -5.98 -12.65 33.05
CA VAL A 368 -5.69 -11.29 33.54
C VAL A 368 -6.74 -10.28 33.09
N LEU A 369 -7.22 -10.34 31.84
CA LEU A 369 -8.29 -9.45 31.37
C LEU A 369 -9.59 -9.63 32.18
N LYS A 370 -9.95 -10.86 32.56
CA LYS A 370 -11.12 -11.13 33.41
C LYS A 370 -10.96 -10.50 34.79
N GLU A 371 -9.77 -10.62 35.39
CA GLU A 371 -9.46 -10.02 36.69
C GLU A 371 -9.49 -8.49 36.62
N ALA A 372 -8.87 -7.91 35.57
CA ALA A 372 -8.89 -6.47 35.34
C ALA A 372 -10.32 -5.94 35.11
N ALA A 373 -11.16 -6.65 34.35
CA ALA A 373 -12.57 -6.28 34.17
C ALA A 373 -13.38 -6.39 35.48
N GLN A 374 -13.06 -7.31 36.38
CA GLN A 374 -13.67 -7.36 37.71
C GLN A 374 -13.24 -6.16 38.55
N TYR A 375 -11.96 -5.80 38.49
CA TYR A 375 -11.43 -4.61 39.15
C TYR A 375 -12.10 -3.33 38.64
N ALA A 376 -12.21 -3.14 37.31
CA ALA A 376 -12.90 -2.02 36.69
C ALA A 376 -14.33 -1.84 37.22
N ARG A 377 -15.09 -2.94 37.36
CA ARG A 377 -16.43 -2.90 37.97
C ARG A 377 -16.39 -2.49 39.45
N SER A 378 -15.38 -2.92 40.19
CA SER A 378 -15.25 -2.64 41.63
C SER A 378 -14.92 -1.16 41.93
N VAL A 379 -14.22 -0.48 41.03
CA VAL A 379 -13.86 0.94 41.14
C VAL A 379 -14.86 1.88 40.45
N GLY A 380 -15.94 1.32 39.87
CA GLY A 380 -17.00 2.13 39.26
C GLY A 380 -16.67 2.67 37.87
N ALA A 381 -15.85 1.95 37.09
CA ALA A 381 -15.55 2.33 35.71
C ALA A 381 -16.79 2.32 34.79
N SER A 382 -16.74 3.11 33.73
CA SER A 382 -17.80 3.15 32.70
C SER A 382 -17.90 1.81 31.97
N GLN A 383 -19.05 1.56 31.33
CA GLN A 383 -19.25 0.34 30.54
C GLN A 383 -18.24 0.26 29.38
N GLU A 384 -17.91 1.39 28.75
CA GLU A 384 -16.90 1.48 27.69
C GLU A 384 -15.51 1.05 28.17
N VAL A 385 -15.08 1.46 29.38
CA VAL A 385 -13.81 1.03 29.98
C VAL A 385 -13.84 -0.47 30.31
N ILE A 386 -14.96 -0.96 30.86
CA ILE A 386 -15.12 -2.39 31.18
C ILE A 386 -15.05 -3.23 29.91
N ASP A 387 -15.71 -2.80 28.83
CA ASP A 387 -15.70 -3.51 27.55
C ASP A 387 -14.34 -3.40 26.86
N GLY A 388 -13.69 -2.24 26.93
CA GLY A 388 -12.35 -2.01 26.40
C GLY A 388 -11.32 -2.93 27.03
N VAL A 389 -11.26 -3.03 28.37
CA VAL A 389 -10.32 -3.97 29.02
C VAL A 389 -10.71 -5.43 28.81
N SER A 390 -12.02 -5.74 28.71
CA SER A 390 -12.48 -7.12 28.48
C SER A 390 -12.12 -7.65 27.08
N ASN A 391 -12.03 -6.74 26.11
CA ASN A 391 -11.79 -7.05 24.70
C ASN A 391 -10.43 -6.52 24.20
N LEU A 392 -9.52 -6.14 25.09
CA LEU A 392 -8.22 -5.57 24.74
C LEU A 392 -7.45 -6.51 23.78
N PRO A 393 -7.24 -6.11 22.51
CA PRO A 393 -6.66 -6.99 21.52
C PRO A 393 -5.20 -7.31 21.87
N ASN A 394 -4.78 -8.55 21.61
CA ASN A 394 -3.37 -8.91 21.56
C ASN A 394 -2.94 -9.23 20.14
N VAL A 395 -1.76 -8.76 19.76
CA VAL A 395 -1.15 -9.03 18.45
C VAL A 395 -0.03 -10.04 18.63
N VAL A 396 -0.03 -11.10 17.81
CA VAL A 396 1.00 -12.15 17.78
C VAL A 396 1.50 -12.31 16.35
N THR A 397 2.79 -12.07 16.13
CA THR A 397 3.45 -12.31 14.84
C THR A 397 3.35 -13.79 14.47
N GLY A 398 3.06 -14.08 13.20
CA GLY A 398 2.92 -15.44 12.68
C GLY A 398 1.59 -15.71 11.98
N ALA A 399 1.61 -16.68 11.08
CA ALA A 399 0.43 -17.07 10.32
C ALA A 399 -0.61 -17.82 11.17
N TYR A 400 -1.86 -17.76 10.72
CA TYR A 400 -2.93 -18.58 11.27
C TYR A 400 -2.54 -20.08 11.25
N SER A 401 -2.79 -20.75 12.37
CA SER A 401 -2.66 -22.20 12.51
C SER A 401 -3.73 -22.72 13.48
N ASP A 402 -4.34 -23.85 13.12
CA ASP A 402 -5.24 -24.62 14.00
C ASP A 402 -4.61 -25.03 15.34
N LYS A 403 -3.27 -25.07 15.41
CA LYS A 403 -2.50 -25.34 16.63
C LYS A 403 -2.32 -24.10 17.51
N LEU A 404 -2.70 -22.92 17.06
CA LEU A 404 -2.60 -21.64 17.76
C LEU A 404 -3.99 -21.09 18.15
N ALA A 405 -4.90 -21.97 18.57
CA ALA A 405 -6.32 -21.64 18.78
C ALA A 405 -6.61 -20.58 19.86
N GLU A 406 -5.63 -20.20 20.69
CA GLU A 406 -5.84 -19.20 21.75
C GLU A 406 -5.46 -17.77 21.34
N VAL A 407 -4.78 -17.59 20.20
CA VAL A 407 -4.38 -16.27 19.67
C VAL A 407 -5.62 -15.45 19.34
N GLN A 408 -5.63 -14.17 19.70
CA GLN A 408 -6.75 -13.27 19.41
C GLN A 408 -6.55 -12.57 18.08
N THR A 409 -5.39 -11.96 17.84
CA THR A 409 -5.05 -11.34 16.56
C THR A 409 -3.78 -11.94 15.98
N TYR A 410 -3.92 -12.65 14.85
CA TYR A 410 -2.78 -13.17 14.09
C TYR A 410 -2.14 -12.03 13.29
N CYS A 411 -0.83 -12.05 13.13
CA CYS A 411 -0.12 -11.04 12.35
C CYS A 411 0.89 -11.74 11.43
N PRO A 412 0.44 -12.36 10.32
CA PRO A 412 1.31 -12.93 9.30
C PRO A 412 2.08 -11.86 8.51
N THR A 413 3.16 -12.28 7.83
CA THR A 413 3.81 -11.45 6.81
C THR A 413 2.84 -11.18 5.66
N ALA A 414 2.88 -9.99 5.06
CA ALA A 414 1.91 -9.57 4.05
C ALA A 414 1.81 -10.51 2.82
N ASP A 415 2.87 -11.25 2.48
CA ASP A 415 2.85 -12.27 1.41
C ASP A 415 1.99 -13.50 1.72
N THR A 416 1.66 -13.73 3.00
CA THR A 416 0.84 -14.89 3.42
C THR A 416 -0.56 -14.84 2.81
N LEU A 417 -1.15 -13.65 2.63
CA LEU A 417 -2.48 -13.47 2.05
C LEU A 417 -2.43 -13.55 0.51
N SER A 418 -1.97 -14.69 0.00
CA SER A 418 -1.53 -14.84 -1.40
C SER A 418 -2.62 -15.28 -2.40
N SER A 419 -3.88 -15.35 -1.99
CA SER A 419 -5.01 -15.79 -2.83
C SER A 419 -6.35 -15.41 -2.21
N SER A 420 -7.40 -15.30 -3.02
CA SER A 420 -8.74 -14.94 -2.55
C SER A 420 -9.28 -15.91 -1.50
N ALA A 421 -9.01 -17.22 -1.64
CA ALA A 421 -9.42 -18.22 -0.66
C ALA A 421 -8.73 -18.02 0.70
N VAL A 422 -7.43 -17.65 0.69
CA VAL A 422 -6.72 -17.36 1.95
C VAL A 422 -7.26 -16.09 2.59
N VAL A 423 -7.55 -15.05 1.81
CA VAL A 423 -8.21 -13.83 2.33
C VAL A 423 -9.56 -14.18 2.96
N GLU A 424 -10.37 -15.04 2.33
CA GLU A 424 -11.64 -15.52 2.90
C GLU A 424 -11.43 -16.30 4.20
N ASP A 425 -10.42 -17.17 4.27
CA ASP A 425 -10.10 -17.92 5.50
C ASP A 425 -9.74 -16.99 6.67
N TYR A 426 -8.96 -15.92 6.41
CA TYR A 426 -8.63 -14.92 7.42
C TYR A 426 -9.83 -14.08 7.83
N ARG A 427 -10.68 -13.64 6.89
CA ARG A 427 -11.95 -12.95 7.22
C ARG A 427 -12.85 -13.83 8.09
N GLY A 428 -12.89 -15.13 7.83
CA GLY A 428 -13.64 -16.11 8.63
C GLY A 428 -13.18 -16.23 10.09
N LEU A 429 -11.97 -15.77 10.44
CA LEU A 429 -11.50 -15.74 11.83
C LEU A 429 -12.37 -14.83 12.71
N ARG A 430 -12.93 -13.76 12.15
CA ARG A 430 -13.80 -12.81 12.85
C ARG A 430 -15.11 -13.42 13.32
N GLU A 431 -15.62 -14.42 12.61
CA GLU A 431 -16.80 -15.19 13.03
C GLU A 431 -16.56 -15.95 14.35
N ASN A 432 -15.29 -16.20 14.69
CA ASN A 432 -14.87 -16.88 15.92
C ASN A 432 -14.33 -15.92 17.00
N GLY A 433 -14.50 -14.60 16.81
CA GLY A 433 -14.01 -13.58 17.76
C GLY A 433 -12.49 -13.40 17.74
N GLN A 434 -11.82 -13.81 16.65
CA GLN A 434 -10.41 -13.55 16.38
C GLN A 434 -10.29 -12.45 15.32
N ASP A 435 -9.09 -11.93 15.10
CA ASP A 435 -8.82 -10.92 14.08
C ASP A 435 -7.44 -11.14 13.45
N TYR A 436 -7.07 -10.30 12.49
CA TYR A 436 -5.78 -10.38 11.84
C TYR A 436 -5.26 -9.00 11.41
N TRP A 437 -3.99 -8.80 11.75
CA TRP A 437 -3.13 -7.76 11.23
C TRP A 437 -2.23 -8.37 10.17
N TRP A 438 -1.34 -7.58 9.62
CA TRP A 438 -0.19 -8.11 8.90
C TRP A 438 1.05 -7.30 9.21
N TYR A 439 2.21 -7.85 8.88
CA TYR A 439 3.46 -7.15 9.03
C TYR A 439 4.39 -7.30 7.83
N THR A 440 5.38 -6.41 7.82
CA THR A 440 6.46 -6.37 6.85
C THR A 440 7.77 -6.31 7.61
N CYS A 441 8.77 -7.04 7.13
CA CYS A 441 10.13 -7.08 7.65
C CYS A 441 11.09 -7.36 6.48
N THR A 442 12.10 -8.20 6.69
CA THR A 442 12.97 -8.72 5.62
C THR A 442 12.20 -9.39 4.48
N VAL A 443 11.00 -9.88 4.81
CA VAL A 443 9.98 -10.36 3.89
C VAL A 443 8.65 -9.63 4.18
N PRO A 444 7.77 -9.51 3.19
CA PRO A 444 7.97 -9.96 1.82
C PRO A 444 8.74 -8.97 0.95
N LYS A 445 9.13 -9.42 -0.23
CA LYS A 445 9.84 -8.63 -1.25
C LYS A 445 8.99 -8.54 -2.51
N ILE A 446 9.32 -7.58 -3.37
CA ILE A 446 8.64 -7.37 -4.66
C ILE A 446 8.47 -8.69 -5.44
N PRO A 447 7.27 -9.06 -5.92
CA PRO A 447 6.12 -8.20 -6.18
C PRO A 447 5.17 -8.03 -5.00
N TYR A 448 5.44 -8.61 -3.83
CA TYR A 448 4.56 -8.40 -2.68
C TYR A 448 4.78 -7.00 -2.06
N PRO A 449 3.78 -6.43 -1.36
CA PRO A 449 3.90 -5.15 -0.69
C PRO A 449 5.10 -5.11 0.25
N SER A 450 6.03 -4.19 -0.02
CA SER A 450 7.17 -3.94 0.85
C SER A 450 7.43 -2.43 0.96
N TYR A 451 8.33 -2.08 1.86
CA TYR A 451 8.91 -0.75 1.95
C TYR A 451 10.42 -0.79 1.71
N HIS A 452 10.99 -1.79 1.04
CA HIS A 452 12.45 -1.81 0.84
C HIS A 452 12.91 -0.71 -0.12
N ILE A 453 14.17 -0.27 0.03
CA ILE A 453 14.77 0.79 -0.81
C ILE A 453 14.83 0.34 -2.28
N ASP A 454 15.04 -0.95 -2.53
CA ASP A 454 15.11 -1.55 -3.87
C ASP A 454 13.77 -2.07 -4.42
N ASP A 455 12.65 -1.64 -3.82
CA ASP A 455 11.29 -1.87 -4.34
C ASP A 455 10.91 -0.91 -5.50
N ASN A 456 9.84 -1.21 -6.24
CA ASN A 456 9.28 -0.49 -7.39
C ASN A 456 8.84 0.98 -7.10
N GLY A 457 8.81 1.38 -5.83
CA GLY A 457 8.46 2.73 -5.39
C GLY A 457 6.99 2.93 -5.02
N VAL A 458 6.07 2.12 -5.54
CA VAL A 458 4.63 2.25 -5.32
C VAL A 458 4.07 1.30 -4.27
N SER A 459 4.74 0.18 -3.99
CA SER A 459 4.27 -0.85 -3.05
C SER A 459 3.88 -0.31 -1.68
N SER A 460 4.68 0.60 -1.13
CA SER A 460 4.41 1.19 0.20
C SER A 460 3.16 2.08 0.26
N ARG A 461 2.72 2.66 -0.86
CA ARG A 461 1.42 3.37 -0.97
C ARG A 461 0.27 2.37 -1.16
N VAL A 462 0.47 1.44 -2.10
CA VAL A 462 -0.54 0.44 -2.52
C VAL A 462 -0.88 -0.56 -1.41
N MET A 463 0.05 -0.83 -0.49
CA MET A 463 -0.15 -1.69 0.66
C MET A 463 -1.42 -1.32 1.43
N PHE A 464 -1.69 -0.04 1.64
CA PHE A 464 -2.85 0.41 2.41
C PHE A 464 -4.18 0.29 1.63
N TRP A 465 -4.15 0.35 0.30
CA TRP A 465 -5.30 0.00 -0.54
C TRP A 465 -5.67 -1.48 -0.37
N MET A 466 -4.67 -2.37 -0.38
CA MET A 466 -4.89 -3.79 -0.10
C MET A 466 -5.39 -4.02 1.32
N MET A 467 -4.91 -3.27 2.32
CA MET A 467 -5.43 -3.38 3.69
C MET A 467 -6.91 -3.07 3.75
N LYS A 468 -7.34 -2.06 2.99
CA LYS A 468 -8.74 -1.68 2.88
C LYS A 468 -9.57 -2.76 2.20
N GLU A 469 -9.13 -3.23 1.03
CA GLU A 469 -9.83 -4.28 0.31
C GLU A 469 -9.91 -5.57 1.11
N TYR A 470 -8.80 -6.05 1.69
CA TYR A 470 -8.71 -7.33 2.39
C TYR A 470 -9.11 -7.27 3.86
N ASP A 471 -9.60 -6.10 4.31
CA ASP A 471 -10.16 -5.90 5.64
C ASP A 471 -9.14 -6.22 6.75
N ILE A 472 -7.89 -5.77 6.57
CA ILE A 472 -6.79 -5.97 7.53
C ILE A 472 -6.92 -4.98 8.68
N ALA A 473 -6.96 -5.47 9.93
CA ALA A 473 -7.27 -4.65 11.10
C ALA A 473 -6.11 -3.79 11.62
N GLY A 474 -4.89 -3.97 11.12
CA GLY A 474 -3.76 -3.15 11.53
C GLY A 474 -2.45 -3.53 10.86
N TYR A 475 -1.50 -2.60 10.95
CA TYR A 475 -0.18 -2.70 10.32
C TYR A 475 0.93 -2.80 11.36
N LEU A 476 1.85 -3.75 11.18
CA LEU A 476 3.06 -3.84 11.97
C LEU A 476 4.31 -3.79 11.08
N THR A 477 5.33 -3.12 11.59
CA THR A 477 6.72 -3.25 11.14
C THR A 477 7.56 -3.58 12.37
N TRP A 478 8.77 -4.09 12.20
CA TRP A 478 9.55 -4.59 13.32
C TRP A 478 10.41 -3.53 14.01
N GLU A 479 10.70 -2.38 13.37
CA GLU A 479 11.46 -1.27 13.99
C GLU A 479 11.39 0.04 13.17
N ALA A 480 11.43 1.20 13.84
CA ALA A 480 11.48 2.54 13.20
C ALA A 480 12.90 3.06 12.94
N ALA A 481 13.87 2.66 13.77
CA ALA A 481 15.18 3.31 13.87
C ALA A 481 16.30 2.33 14.30
N TYR A 482 16.46 1.21 13.59
CA TYR A 482 17.47 0.19 13.92
C TYR A 482 18.92 0.66 13.58
N TYR A 483 19.54 1.47 14.44
CA TYR A 483 20.86 2.07 14.21
C TYR A 483 22.07 1.26 14.70
N ILE A 484 21.90 -0.06 14.85
CA ILE A 484 22.95 -0.94 15.38
C ILE A 484 23.53 -1.87 14.30
N ASP A 485 24.77 -2.34 14.48
CA ASP A 485 25.41 -3.37 13.64
C ASP A 485 25.19 -4.77 14.24
N PHE A 486 24.41 -5.61 13.54
CA PHE A 486 24.12 -7.00 13.94
C PHE A 486 25.30 -7.96 13.68
N ASN A 487 26.21 -7.63 12.75
CA ASN A 487 27.25 -8.56 12.27
C ASN A 487 28.47 -8.66 13.19
N ARG A 488 28.44 -8.03 14.36
CA ARG A 488 29.50 -8.14 15.36
C ARG A 488 28.94 -8.84 16.59
N PRO A 489 29.03 -10.19 16.68
CA PRO A 489 28.80 -10.89 17.93
C PRO A 489 29.81 -10.35 18.93
N SER A 490 29.37 -9.48 19.82
CA SER A 490 30.22 -9.01 20.90
C SER A 490 30.30 -10.11 21.95
N PRO A 491 31.50 -10.56 22.34
CA PRO A 491 31.69 -11.37 23.54
C PRO A 491 31.19 -10.67 24.82
N ASP A 492 30.97 -9.36 24.78
CA ASP A 492 30.80 -8.47 25.94
C ASP A 492 29.65 -7.43 25.84
N ASN A 493 28.54 -7.68 25.13
CA ASN A 493 27.44 -6.68 24.96
C ASN A 493 27.85 -5.30 24.37
N ILE A 494 28.96 -5.23 23.63
CA ILE A 494 29.41 -4.04 22.89
C ILE A 494 28.64 -3.97 21.56
N VAL A 495 27.70 -3.06 21.48
CA VAL A 495 27.04 -2.67 20.22
C VAL A 495 27.96 -1.73 19.46
N TYR A 496 28.20 -2.00 18.17
CA TYR A 496 28.94 -1.09 17.30
C TYR A 496 27.94 -0.24 16.54
N GLY A 497 28.06 1.09 16.67
CA GLY A 497 27.40 2.02 15.78
C GLY A 497 27.88 1.84 14.34
N LYS A 498 27.00 2.16 13.39
CA LYS A 498 27.22 2.03 11.95
C LYS A 498 26.83 3.32 11.28
N ASP A 499 27.52 3.72 10.22
CA ASP A 499 27.10 4.89 9.44
C ASP A 499 25.80 4.55 8.73
N ASN A 500 24.70 5.16 9.19
CA ASN A 500 23.35 4.88 8.74
C ASN A 500 23.04 5.50 7.37
N TYR A 501 23.88 6.42 6.88
CA TYR A 501 23.75 7.01 5.55
C TYR A 501 24.56 6.27 4.50
N ASP A 502 25.72 5.71 4.85
CA ASP A 502 26.55 4.96 3.91
C ASP A 502 26.12 3.50 3.76
N ASP A 503 25.69 2.84 4.84
CA ASP A 503 25.29 1.43 4.81
C ASP A 503 23.86 1.24 5.33
N VAL A 504 22.99 1.03 4.35
CA VAL A 504 21.54 0.89 4.53
C VAL A 504 21.07 -0.55 4.72
N HIS A 505 21.99 -1.50 4.94
CA HIS A 505 21.65 -2.87 5.35
C HIS A 505 21.60 -2.98 6.87
N ARG A 506 20.56 -3.62 7.39
CA ARG A 506 20.49 -4.01 8.81
C ARG A 506 20.26 -5.47 9.06
N TRP A 507 19.55 -6.12 8.14
CA TRP A 507 19.31 -7.53 8.23
C TRP A 507 19.32 -8.19 6.85
N GLY A 508 20.11 -9.27 6.73
CA GLY A 508 20.11 -10.15 5.57
C GLY A 508 20.33 -9.41 4.25
N ASP A 509 19.34 -9.51 3.38
CA ASP A 509 19.37 -9.16 1.97
C ASP A 509 18.21 -8.21 1.59
N ALA A 510 17.84 -7.32 2.51
CA ALA A 510 16.78 -6.31 2.36
C ALA A 510 17.31 -4.89 2.68
N TYR A 511 17.29 -3.99 1.69
CA TYR A 511 17.79 -2.63 1.86
C TYR A 511 16.75 -1.74 2.57
N GLY A 512 17.18 -1.05 3.63
CA GLY A 512 16.33 -0.14 4.41
C GLY A 512 15.29 -0.83 5.30
N ASP A 513 15.37 -2.14 5.48
CA ASP A 513 14.55 -2.85 6.45
C ASP A 513 14.97 -2.53 7.90
N GLY A 514 13.99 -2.43 8.80
CA GLY A 514 14.20 -2.07 10.21
C GLY A 514 14.33 -0.56 10.48
N TRP A 515 14.08 0.29 9.48
CA TRP A 515 13.87 1.72 9.76
C TRP A 515 13.06 2.44 8.69
N PHE A 516 12.54 3.58 9.13
CA PHE A 516 11.97 4.63 8.30
C PHE A 516 12.61 6.00 8.53
N PHE A 517 13.36 6.14 9.63
CA PHE A 517 14.08 7.35 9.96
C PHE A 517 15.58 7.11 9.91
N TYR A 518 16.30 8.09 9.40
CA TYR A 518 17.73 8.27 9.57
C TYR A 518 17.99 9.19 10.76
N PRO A 519 19.13 9.07 11.48
CA PRO A 519 19.42 9.98 12.58
C PRO A 519 19.74 11.39 12.10
N GLY A 520 19.25 12.41 12.80
CA GLY A 520 19.49 13.82 12.50
C GLY A 520 20.83 14.35 13.00
N ALA A 521 21.37 13.81 14.11
CA ALA A 521 22.60 14.28 14.73
C ALA A 521 23.81 14.43 13.77
N PRO A 522 24.08 13.54 12.80
CA PRO A 522 25.16 13.72 11.82
C PRO A 522 25.09 15.03 11.02
N PHE A 523 23.88 15.56 10.83
CA PHE A 523 23.60 16.81 10.12
C PHE A 523 23.15 17.96 11.04
N GLY A 524 23.35 17.81 12.35
CA GLY A 524 22.95 18.83 13.33
C GLY A 524 21.45 19.11 13.34
N ILE A 525 20.65 18.13 12.89
CA ILE A 525 19.18 18.17 12.96
C ILE A 525 18.79 17.59 14.32
N GLU A 526 17.85 18.24 14.99
CA GLU A 526 17.24 17.73 16.20
C GLU A 526 16.10 16.77 15.81
N GLY A 527 16.20 15.50 16.22
CA GLY A 527 15.24 14.46 15.85
C GLY A 527 15.48 13.84 14.46
N PRO A 528 14.53 13.03 13.97
CA PRO A 528 14.77 12.16 12.82
C PRO A 528 14.79 12.88 11.47
N VAL A 529 15.49 12.27 10.51
CA VAL A 529 15.39 12.56 9.08
C VAL A 529 14.55 11.49 8.40
N PRO A 530 13.43 11.84 7.74
CA PRO A 530 12.52 10.83 7.17
C PRO A 530 13.07 10.22 5.88
N ALA A 531 12.82 8.93 5.70
CA ALA A 531 12.97 8.25 4.42
C ALA A 531 11.85 8.66 3.45
N LEU A 532 12.14 8.62 2.14
CA LEU A 532 11.17 8.85 1.07
C LEU A 532 9.96 7.93 1.21
N ARG A 533 10.20 6.71 1.67
CA ARG A 533 9.19 5.68 1.89
C ARG A 533 8.09 6.08 2.89
N LEU A 534 8.40 6.94 3.87
CA LEU A 534 7.37 7.45 4.78
C LEU A 534 6.37 8.37 4.08
N PHE A 535 6.81 9.11 3.07
CA PHE A 535 5.93 9.99 2.31
C PHE A 535 4.96 9.13 1.49
N THR A 536 5.44 8.10 0.80
CA THR A 536 4.57 7.19 0.04
C THR A 536 3.67 6.35 0.94
N MET A 537 4.12 5.97 2.14
CA MET A 537 3.25 5.33 3.14
C MET A 537 2.15 6.26 3.64
N ARG A 538 2.48 7.53 3.97
CA ARG A 538 1.47 8.52 4.35
C ARG A 538 0.47 8.73 3.24
N ASP A 539 0.91 8.90 1.99
CA ASP A 539 0.00 9.04 0.86
C ASP A 539 -0.99 7.85 0.79
N GLY A 540 -0.53 6.61 1.05
CA GLY A 540 -1.39 5.43 1.07
C GLY A 540 -2.34 5.36 2.27
N LEU A 541 -1.90 5.84 3.43
CA LEU A 541 -2.76 5.98 4.61
C LEU A 541 -3.81 7.08 4.42
N GLU A 542 -3.46 8.18 3.76
CA GLU A 542 -4.43 9.23 3.38
C GLU A 542 -5.44 8.70 2.37
N ASP A 543 -5.01 7.90 1.39
CA ASP A 543 -5.92 7.19 0.49
C ASP A 543 -6.87 6.24 1.26
N TYR A 544 -6.36 5.50 2.24
CA TYR A 544 -7.17 4.63 3.12
C TYR A 544 -8.26 5.42 3.85
N GLU A 545 -7.91 6.58 4.43
CA GLU A 545 -8.88 7.42 5.14
C GLU A 545 -9.94 7.97 4.19
N ILE A 546 -9.59 8.33 2.95
CA ILE A 546 -10.58 8.76 1.94
C ILE A 546 -11.57 7.64 1.65
N VAL A 547 -11.11 6.39 1.48
CA VAL A 547 -12.02 5.25 1.26
C VAL A 547 -12.89 5.02 2.49
N HIS A 548 -12.31 5.04 3.70
CA HIS A 548 -13.04 4.83 4.94
C HIS A 548 -14.13 5.89 5.17
N ASP A 549 -13.80 7.16 4.96
CA ASP A 549 -14.76 8.26 5.11
C ASP A 549 -15.85 8.22 4.01
N MET A 550 -15.49 7.81 2.79
CA MET A 550 -16.47 7.58 1.72
C MET A 550 -17.46 6.46 2.06
N GLU A 551 -16.99 5.33 2.62
CA GLU A 551 -17.86 4.24 3.08
C GLU A 551 -18.83 4.70 4.18
N ASN A 552 -18.33 5.47 5.15
CA ASN A 552 -19.18 6.07 6.20
C ASN A 552 -20.24 7.00 5.59
N THR A 553 -19.84 7.81 4.61
CA THR A 553 -20.75 8.70 3.87
C THR A 553 -21.81 7.90 3.09
N TYR A 554 -21.42 6.81 2.43
CA TYR A 554 -22.35 5.91 1.74
C TYR A 554 -23.37 5.30 2.69
N ALA A 555 -22.94 4.85 3.87
CA ALA A 555 -23.84 4.30 4.89
C ALA A 555 -24.87 5.35 5.36
N GLU A 556 -24.47 6.61 5.57
CA GLU A 556 -25.39 7.69 5.93
C GLU A 556 -26.35 8.07 4.79
N LEU A 557 -25.86 8.10 3.55
CA LEU A 557 -26.70 8.28 2.37
C LEU A 557 -27.70 7.12 2.23
N GLY A 558 -27.30 5.89 2.55
CA GLY A 558 -28.18 4.72 2.56
C GLY A 558 -29.34 4.88 3.53
N LYS A 559 -29.07 5.31 4.77
CA LYS A 559 -30.13 5.66 5.74
C LYS A 559 -31.10 6.71 5.20
N THR A 560 -30.58 7.72 4.50
CA THR A 560 -31.37 8.80 3.89
C THR A 560 -32.25 8.29 2.74
N HIS A 561 -31.71 7.43 1.88
CA HIS A 561 -32.39 6.87 0.72
C HIS A 561 -33.24 5.64 1.01
N GLY A 562 -33.14 5.07 2.21
CA GLY A 562 -33.82 3.83 2.58
C GLY A 562 -33.27 2.62 1.83
N ALA A 563 -31.95 2.60 1.59
CA ALA A 563 -31.23 1.56 0.88
C ALA A 563 -29.92 1.24 1.60
N ASP A 564 -29.35 0.07 1.35
CA ASP A 564 -28.00 -0.27 1.76
C ASP A 564 -27.07 0.07 0.60
N LEU A 565 -26.18 1.06 0.79
CA LEU A 565 -25.30 1.56 -0.27
C LEU A 565 -23.88 1.09 0.01
N SER A 566 -23.23 0.56 -1.02
CA SER A 566 -21.84 0.09 -0.93
C SER A 566 -21.04 0.56 -2.14
N SER A 567 -19.82 1.04 -1.88
CA SER A 567 -18.82 1.36 -2.90
C SER A 567 -18.01 0.16 -3.38
N ASP A 568 -18.17 -1.03 -2.78
CA ASP A 568 -17.29 -2.19 -3.01
C ASP A 568 -17.18 -2.56 -4.49
N GLY A 569 -18.33 -2.58 -5.18
CA GLY A 569 -18.38 -2.91 -6.60
C GLY A 569 -17.58 -1.95 -7.47
N ILE A 570 -17.63 -0.64 -7.16
CA ILE A 570 -16.87 0.35 -7.93
C ILE A 570 -15.39 0.40 -7.51
N MET A 571 -15.11 0.22 -6.21
CA MET A 571 -13.75 0.17 -5.69
C MET A 571 -12.97 -1.03 -6.22
N THR A 572 -13.64 -2.16 -6.48
CA THR A 572 -13.04 -3.32 -7.18
C THR A 572 -12.37 -2.92 -8.49
N GLU A 573 -12.94 -1.98 -9.24
CA GLU A 573 -12.31 -1.52 -10.49
C GLU A 573 -11.04 -0.67 -10.25
N LEU A 574 -10.98 0.07 -9.14
CA LEU A 574 -9.80 0.85 -8.77
C LEU A 574 -8.70 -0.07 -8.24
N TYR A 575 -9.03 -1.04 -7.39
CA TYR A 575 -8.07 -2.04 -6.89
C TYR A 575 -7.46 -2.86 -8.02
N ALA A 576 -8.26 -3.25 -9.01
CA ALA A 576 -7.82 -3.95 -10.22
C ALA A 576 -6.76 -3.18 -11.05
N MET A 577 -6.67 -1.85 -10.88
CA MET A 577 -5.63 -1.03 -11.50
C MET A 577 -4.30 -1.13 -10.77
N LEU A 578 -4.28 -1.53 -9.50
CA LEU A 578 -3.10 -1.43 -8.64
C LEU A 578 -2.38 -2.77 -8.46
N TYR A 579 -3.12 -3.86 -8.32
CA TYR A 579 -2.55 -5.16 -7.98
C TYR A 579 -3.41 -6.33 -8.47
N ASN A 580 -2.83 -7.53 -8.37
CA ASN A 580 -3.53 -8.80 -8.58
C ASN A 580 -3.11 -9.76 -7.45
N ASP A 581 -4.08 -10.32 -6.73
CA ASP A 581 -3.90 -10.85 -5.38
C ASP A 581 -3.14 -9.83 -4.50
N ASN A 582 -2.24 -10.30 -3.64
CA ASN A 582 -1.31 -9.44 -2.90
C ASN A 582 -0.03 -9.10 -3.69
N ARG A 583 -0.07 -8.94 -5.02
CA ARG A 583 1.12 -8.61 -5.83
C ARG A 583 0.98 -7.26 -6.56
N VAL A 584 1.95 -6.37 -6.32
CA VAL A 584 2.05 -5.01 -6.83
C VAL A 584 2.83 -5.00 -8.15
N TYR A 585 2.09 -4.90 -9.25
CA TYR A 585 2.64 -4.78 -10.60
C TYR A 585 2.44 -3.40 -11.22
N CYS A 586 1.66 -2.54 -10.56
CA CYS A 586 1.38 -1.21 -11.06
C CYS A 586 2.62 -0.31 -11.11
N GLU A 587 2.49 0.74 -11.90
CA GLU A 587 3.44 1.86 -11.93
C GLU A 587 2.83 3.10 -11.29
N SER A 588 3.66 4.10 -10.99
CA SER A 588 3.19 5.35 -10.38
C SER A 588 2.11 6.06 -11.21
N SER A 589 2.05 5.86 -12.53
CA SER A 589 0.95 6.37 -13.36
C SER A 589 -0.38 5.68 -13.14
N ASP A 590 -0.37 4.38 -12.84
CA ASP A 590 -1.59 3.63 -12.51
C ASP A 590 -2.12 4.09 -11.15
N VAL A 591 -1.22 4.33 -10.19
CA VAL A 591 -1.55 4.89 -8.87
C VAL A 591 -2.16 6.28 -9.00
N ASP A 592 -1.53 7.19 -9.77
CA ASP A 592 -2.07 8.52 -10.05
C ASP A 592 -3.51 8.43 -10.61
N GLN A 593 -3.75 7.49 -11.54
CA GLN A 593 -5.06 7.32 -12.17
C GLN A 593 -6.10 6.77 -11.19
N ALA A 594 -5.76 5.73 -10.41
CA ALA A 594 -6.65 5.19 -9.39
C ALA A 594 -6.98 6.24 -8.33
N ARG A 595 -5.98 7.04 -7.94
CA ARG A 595 -6.13 8.12 -6.97
C ARG A 595 -7.03 9.25 -7.45
N GLU A 596 -6.93 9.64 -8.72
CA GLU A 596 -7.83 10.64 -9.34
C GLU A 596 -9.29 10.15 -9.34
N LEU A 597 -9.50 8.87 -9.61
CA LEU A 597 -10.82 8.23 -9.56
C LEU A 597 -11.38 8.19 -8.14
N LEU A 598 -10.57 7.80 -7.15
CA LEU A 598 -10.97 7.81 -5.74
C LEU A 598 -11.36 9.22 -5.29
N SER A 599 -10.55 10.23 -5.63
CA SER A 599 -10.88 11.62 -5.32
C SER A 599 -12.20 12.07 -5.95
N SER A 600 -12.46 11.64 -7.18
CA SER A 600 -13.72 11.96 -7.85
C SER A 600 -14.90 11.31 -7.16
N LEU A 601 -14.77 10.07 -6.68
CA LEU A 601 -15.80 9.40 -5.87
C LEU A 601 -16.04 10.11 -4.54
N ALA A 602 -14.97 10.49 -3.83
CA ALA A 602 -15.07 11.19 -2.56
C ALA A 602 -15.77 12.56 -2.71
N VAL A 603 -15.41 13.35 -3.72
CA VAL A 603 -16.08 14.63 -4.00
C VAL A 603 -17.54 14.43 -4.42
N LEU A 604 -17.87 13.35 -5.16
CA LEU A 604 -19.26 13.01 -5.46
C LEU A 604 -20.05 12.64 -4.19
N ALA A 605 -19.46 11.85 -3.30
CA ALA A 605 -20.06 11.44 -2.03
C ALA A 605 -20.38 12.65 -1.14
N GLU A 606 -19.45 13.61 -1.01
CA GLU A 606 -19.66 14.90 -0.33
C GLU A 606 -20.83 15.71 -0.90
N LYS A 607 -21.07 15.57 -2.21
CA LYS A 607 -22.21 16.20 -2.89
C LYS A 607 -23.50 15.38 -2.82
N GLY A 608 -23.50 14.29 -2.05
CA GLY A 608 -24.61 13.37 -1.84
C GLY A 608 -24.83 12.38 -2.99
N VAL A 609 -23.86 12.22 -3.88
CA VAL A 609 -23.93 11.31 -5.04
C VAL A 609 -23.15 10.04 -4.75
N ALA A 610 -23.84 8.89 -4.74
CA ALA A 610 -23.22 7.58 -4.48
C ALA A 610 -23.45 6.61 -5.65
N ILE A 611 -22.41 5.90 -6.08
CA ILE A 611 -22.50 4.79 -7.04
C ILE A 611 -22.50 3.48 -6.24
N SER A 612 -23.63 2.78 -6.19
CA SER A 612 -23.79 1.49 -5.53
C SER A 612 -24.07 0.37 -6.52
N ASP A 613 -23.86 -0.88 -6.10
CA ASP A 613 -24.18 -2.09 -6.86
C ASP A 613 -23.52 -2.13 -8.25
N TYR A 614 -22.33 -1.51 -8.38
CA TYR A 614 -21.58 -1.55 -9.62
C TYR A 614 -21.09 -2.98 -9.89
N ALA A 615 -21.49 -3.56 -11.01
CA ALA A 615 -21.03 -4.87 -11.44
C ALA A 615 -20.96 -4.96 -12.97
N VAL A 616 -19.92 -5.61 -13.47
CA VAL A 616 -19.88 -6.09 -14.85
C VAL A 616 -20.64 -7.41 -14.91
N GLY A 617 -21.57 -7.56 -15.85
CA GLY A 617 -22.32 -8.79 -16.07
C GLY A 617 -21.66 -9.72 -17.09
N LYS A 618 -22.09 -10.99 -17.11
CA LYS A 618 -21.65 -11.99 -18.11
C LYS A 618 -21.96 -11.61 -19.56
N ASP A 619 -22.87 -10.66 -19.76
CA ASP A 619 -23.22 -10.06 -21.06
C ASP A 619 -22.28 -8.91 -21.47
N GLY A 620 -21.27 -8.59 -20.65
CA GLY A 620 -20.34 -7.48 -20.87
C GLY A 620 -20.95 -6.10 -20.60
N LYS A 621 -22.12 -6.04 -19.94
CA LYS A 621 -22.74 -4.78 -19.55
C LYS A 621 -22.46 -4.46 -18.09
N VAL A 622 -22.22 -3.18 -17.80
CA VAL A 622 -22.21 -2.65 -16.44
C VAL A 622 -23.64 -2.39 -15.99
N ARG A 623 -23.91 -2.77 -14.74
CA ARG A 623 -25.09 -2.39 -13.97
C ARG A 623 -24.65 -1.64 -12.73
N ALA A 624 -25.32 -0.56 -12.40
CA ALA A 624 -25.07 0.22 -11.19
C ALA A 624 -26.31 1.03 -10.80
N ASN A 625 -26.45 1.35 -9.53
CA ASN A 625 -27.44 2.29 -9.01
C ASN A 625 -26.74 3.58 -8.57
N VAL A 626 -27.07 4.70 -9.21
CA VAL A 626 -26.59 6.01 -8.76
C VAL A 626 -27.65 6.63 -7.87
N TYR A 627 -27.29 7.03 -6.65
CA TYR A 627 -28.15 7.75 -5.71
C TYR A 627 -27.73 9.22 -5.68
N ALA A 628 -28.70 10.13 -5.63
CA ALA A 628 -28.41 11.56 -5.58
C ALA A 628 -29.58 12.38 -4.99
N PRO A 629 -29.32 13.62 -4.52
CA PRO A 629 -30.36 14.55 -4.11
C PRO A 629 -31.36 14.89 -5.22
N VAL A 630 -32.51 15.43 -4.81
CA VAL A 630 -33.50 15.93 -5.78
C VAL A 630 -32.94 17.14 -6.53
N GLY A 631 -32.96 17.08 -7.86
CA GLY A 631 -32.56 18.20 -8.73
C GLY A 631 -31.15 18.09 -9.30
N THR A 632 -30.35 17.14 -8.81
CA THR A 632 -29.04 16.81 -9.39
C THR A 632 -29.18 16.30 -10.83
N ASP A 633 -28.44 16.92 -11.76
CA ASP A 633 -28.38 16.49 -13.17
C ASP A 633 -27.36 15.36 -13.32
N ILE A 634 -27.85 14.12 -13.25
CA ILE A 634 -27.03 12.94 -13.48
C ILE A 634 -26.91 12.68 -14.98
N LYS A 635 -25.68 12.70 -15.48
CA LYS A 635 -25.35 12.31 -16.85
C LYS A 635 -24.51 11.06 -16.86
N VAL A 636 -24.91 10.12 -17.71
CA VAL A 636 -24.13 8.92 -18.00
C VAL A 636 -23.74 8.94 -19.46
N ASN A 637 -22.44 8.85 -19.74
CA ASN A 637 -21.85 8.97 -21.09
C ASN A 637 -22.37 10.24 -21.82
N GLY A 638 -22.42 11.36 -21.09
CA GLY A 638 -22.86 12.66 -21.58
C GLY A 638 -24.37 12.82 -21.76
N LYS A 639 -25.19 11.80 -21.46
CA LYS A 639 -26.65 11.85 -21.60
C LYS A 639 -27.32 11.87 -20.23
N SER A 640 -28.23 12.82 -20.01
CA SER A 640 -29.02 12.85 -18.79
C SER A 640 -29.90 11.60 -18.68
N VAL A 641 -29.95 11.01 -17.49
CA VAL A 641 -30.74 9.81 -17.19
C VAL A 641 -31.93 10.16 -16.30
N GLN A 642 -32.99 9.34 -16.35
CA GLN A 642 -34.14 9.51 -15.49
C GLN A 642 -34.03 8.61 -14.25
N GLY A 643 -34.33 9.19 -13.09
CA GLY A 643 -34.29 8.49 -11.81
C GLY A 643 -35.67 8.35 -11.18
N THR A 644 -35.83 7.32 -10.36
CA THR A 644 -37.02 7.05 -9.55
C THR A 644 -36.87 7.70 -8.18
N SER A 645 -37.97 8.16 -7.59
CA SER A 645 -37.93 8.78 -6.25
C SER A 645 -37.64 7.74 -5.16
N THR A 646 -36.85 8.14 -4.17
CA THR A 646 -36.57 7.40 -2.93
C THR A 646 -37.01 8.26 -1.74
N SER A 647 -36.82 7.80 -0.50
CA SER A 647 -37.14 8.61 0.69
C SER A 647 -36.27 9.88 0.81
N GLY A 648 -35.04 9.83 0.29
CA GLY A 648 -34.03 10.88 0.45
C GLY A 648 -33.66 11.64 -0.83
N GLY A 649 -34.15 11.22 -1.99
CA GLY A 649 -33.78 11.82 -3.28
C GLY A 649 -34.20 10.96 -4.46
N LYS A 650 -33.26 10.65 -5.36
CA LYS A 650 -33.50 9.78 -6.51
C LYS A 650 -32.47 8.67 -6.63
N VAL A 651 -32.90 7.55 -7.21
CA VAL A 651 -32.04 6.46 -7.67
C VAL A 651 -32.14 6.34 -9.18
N TYR A 652 -31.00 6.16 -9.84
CA TYR A 652 -30.87 6.01 -11.28
C TYR A 652 -30.27 4.62 -11.55
N ALA A 653 -31.11 3.69 -12.01
CA ALA A 653 -30.65 2.37 -12.42
C ALA A 653 -29.99 2.46 -13.78
N ILE A 654 -28.69 2.19 -13.84
CA ILE A 654 -27.86 2.29 -15.03
C ILE A 654 -27.60 0.90 -15.57
N GLU A 655 -27.86 0.69 -16.87
CA GLU A 655 -27.38 -0.46 -17.62
C GLU A 655 -26.74 0.05 -18.92
N GLN A 656 -25.46 -0.28 -19.14
CA GLN A 656 -24.74 0.14 -20.35
C GLN A 656 -23.56 -0.75 -20.69
N SER A 657 -22.92 -0.52 -21.83
CA SER A 657 -21.67 -1.21 -22.19
C SER A 657 -20.59 -0.94 -21.15
N ALA A 658 -19.91 -1.98 -20.69
CA ALA A 658 -18.82 -1.87 -19.72
C ALA A 658 -17.54 -1.20 -20.28
N GLU A 659 -17.48 -0.98 -21.60
CA GLU A 659 -16.38 -0.26 -22.24
C GLU A 659 -16.31 1.22 -21.81
N GLN A 660 -17.43 1.82 -21.41
CA GLN A 660 -17.46 3.22 -20.97
C GLN A 660 -18.51 3.42 -19.88
N PHE A 661 -18.06 3.53 -18.63
CA PHE A 661 -18.85 4.08 -17.54
C PHE A 661 -18.34 5.46 -17.16
N VAL A 662 -18.93 6.50 -17.77
CA VAL A 662 -18.66 7.90 -17.43
C VAL A 662 -19.86 8.50 -16.73
N LEU A 663 -19.73 8.81 -15.45
CA LEU A 663 -20.69 9.56 -14.67
C LEU A 663 -20.25 11.02 -14.57
N THR A 664 -21.15 11.95 -14.88
CA THR A 664 -20.94 13.37 -14.59
C THR A 664 -22.09 13.88 -13.74
N ALA A 665 -21.77 14.49 -12.60
CA ALA A 665 -22.72 15.11 -11.68
C ALA A 665 -22.02 16.25 -10.94
N GLU A 666 -22.74 17.35 -10.70
CA GLU A 666 -22.25 18.48 -9.89
C GLU A 666 -20.85 19.01 -10.30
N GLY A 667 -20.55 19.01 -11.60
CA GLY A 667 -19.26 19.47 -12.14
C GLY A 667 -18.11 18.46 -11.99
N VAL A 668 -18.33 17.31 -11.36
CA VAL A 668 -17.37 16.21 -11.22
C VAL A 668 -17.62 15.18 -12.31
N THR A 669 -16.56 14.61 -12.86
CA THR A 669 -16.63 13.48 -13.80
C THR A 669 -15.84 12.31 -13.24
N PHE A 670 -16.53 11.18 -13.07
CA PHE A 670 -15.93 9.90 -12.71
C PHE A 670 -16.03 8.98 -13.93
N ALA A 671 -14.91 8.38 -14.34
CA ALA A 671 -14.84 7.58 -15.56
C ALA A 671 -14.05 6.29 -15.34
N VAL A 672 -14.75 5.15 -15.37
CA VAL A 672 -14.14 3.82 -15.30
C VAL A 672 -14.61 2.97 -16.50
N GLY A 673 -13.82 1.99 -16.92
CA GLY A 673 -14.16 1.10 -18.03
C GLY A 673 -12.98 0.73 -18.93
N SER A 674 -13.17 -0.30 -19.75
CA SER A 674 -12.10 -0.88 -20.59
C SER A 674 -12.12 -0.41 -22.05
N ALA A 675 -10.99 -0.54 -22.73
CA ALA A 675 -10.85 -0.10 -24.12
C ALA A 675 -11.50 -1.07 -25.13
N ALA A 676 -11.81 -2.31 -24.71
CA ALA A 676 -12.68 -3.27 -25.40
C ALA A 676 -13.00 -4.46 -24.48
N MET A 677 -14.15 -5.11 -24.66
CA MET A 677 -14.48 -6.38 -24.00
C MET A 677 -14.85 -7.47 -25.00
N SER A 678 -14.48 -8.72 -24.71
CA SER A 678 -14.90 -9.88 -25.51
C SER A 678 -15.49 -10.97 -24.63
N VAL A 679 -16.74 -11.33 -24.91
CA VAL A 679 -17.46 -12.44 -24.25
C VAL A 679 -17.19 -13.73 -25.02
N SER A 680 -16.72 -14.76 -24.30
CA SER A 680 -16.56 -16.11 -24.81
C SER A 680 -17.82 -16.92 -24.50
N ALA A 681 -18.55 -17.34 -25.53
CA ALA A 681 -19.72 -18.20 -25.36
C ALA A 681 -19.31 -19.55 -24.75
N PRO A 682 -19.93 -19.99 -23.64
CA PRO A 682 -19.64 -21.29 -23.07
C PRO A 682 -20.11 -22.39 -24.02
N ALA A 683 -19.26 -23.40 -24.22
CA ALA A 683 -19.53 -24.54 -25.10
C ALA A 683 -18.92 -25.83 -24.54
N ALA A 684 -19.66 -26.95 -24.57
CA ALA A 684 -19.20 -28.20 -23.96
C ALA A 684 -17.92 -28.72 -24.60
N ALA A 685 -17.75 -28.49 -25.91
CA ALA A 685 -16.54 -28.85 -26.67
C ALA A 685 -15.26 -28.10 -26.24
N ARG A 686 -15.35 -27.15 -25.31
CA ARG A 686 -14.21 -26.45 -24.72
C ARG A 686 -13.79 -27.02 -23.37
N VAL A 687 -14.58 -27.90 -22.78
CA VAL A 687 -14.29 -28.49 -21.48
C VAL A 687 -13.69 -29.87 -21.65
N SER A 688 -12.67 -30.18 -20.87
CA SER A 688 -12.10 -31.53 -20.74
C SER A 688 -11.92 -31.85 -19.27
N VAL A 689 -12.37 -33.02 -18.84
CA VAL A 689 -12.34 -33.46 -17.43
C VAL A 689 -11.31 -34.57 -17.27
N TYR A 690 -10.59 -34.55 -16.15
CA TYR A 690 -9.49 -35.47 -15.87
C TYR A 690 -9.66 -36.15 -14.52
N ASP A 691 -9.27 -37.43 -14.45
CA ASP A 691 -9.20 -38.20 -13.22
C ASP A 691 -8.00 -37.79 -12.34
N ARG A 692 -7.91 -38.37 -11.13
CA ARG A 692 -6.79 -38.15 -10.20
C ARG A 692 -5.40 -38.52 -10.72
N ASN A 693 -5.33 -39.34 -11.75
CA ASN A 693 -4.08 -39.73 -12.41
C ASN A 693 -3.78 -38.83 -13.62
N GLN A 694 -4.54 -37.75 -13.81
CA GLN A 694 -4.47 -36.83 -14.93
C GLN A 694 -4.81 -37.47 -16.30
N ASN A 695 -5.53 -38.59 -16.30
CA ASN A 695 -6.07 -39.16 -17.53
C ASN A 695 -7.39 -38.48 -17.89
N LEU A 696 -7.64 -38.27 -19.18
CA LEU A 696 -8.90 -37.75 -19.68
C LEU A 696 -10.05 -38.72 -19.33
N ASP A 697 -11.08 -38.22 -18.66
CA ASP A 697 -12.31 -38.98 -18.39
C ASP A 697 -13.36 -38.69 -19.48
N GLU A 698 -13.36 -39.50 -20.54
CA GLU A 698 -14.36 -39.41 -21.62
C GLU A 698 -15.80 -39.72 -21.14
N SER A 699 -15.97 -40.24 -19.92
CA SER A 699 -17.27 -40.53 -19.32
C SER A 699 -17.78 -39.43 -18.39
N ALA A 700 -17.09 -38.29 -18.28
CA ALA A 700 -17.54 -37.13 -17.53
C ALA A 700 -18.76 -36.48 -18.20
N VAL A 701 -19.73 -36.02 -17.40
CA VAL A 701 -20.93 -35.37 -17.93
C VAL A 701 -20.65 -33.88 -18.11
N VAL A 702 -20.54 -33.45 -19.37
CA VAL A 702 -20.39 -32.05 -19.77
C VAL A 702 -21.52 -31.72 -20.74
N THR A 703 -22.43 -30.83 -20.35
CA THR A 703 -23.64 -30.53 -21.13
C THR A 703 -23.87 -29.04 -21.28
N GLU A 704 -24.30 -28.60 -22.47
CA GLU A 704 -24.77 -27.23 -22.67
C GLU A 704 -26.21 -27.11 -22.16
N ILE A 705 -26.46 -26.07 -21.36
CA ILE A 705 -27.76 -25.78 -20.76
C ILE A 705 -28.13 -24.30 -20.98
N GLY A 706 -29.42 -23.96 -20.79
CA GLY A 706 -29.95 -22.60 -20.93
C GLY A 706 -30.43 -22.21 -22.33
N GLU A 707 -31.08 -21.06 -22.43
CA GLU A 707 -31.60 -20.47 -23.68
C GLU A 707 -30.64 -19.42 -24.26
N GLU A 708 -30.97 -18.85 -25.43
CA GLU A 708 -30.15 -17.85 -26.12
C GLU A 708 -29.98 -16.57 -25.26
N GLY A 709 -28.76 -16.31 -24.79
CA GLY A 709 -28.43 -15.20 -23.87
C GLY A 709 -28.13 -15.64 -22.42
N GLU A 710 -28.52 -16.86 -22.03
CA GLU A 710 -28.28 -17.45 -20.70
C GLU A 710 -27.56 -18.81 -20.77
N LYS A 711 -26.86 -19.08 -21.88
CA LYS A 711 -26.13 -20.33 -22.07
C LYS A 711 -25.10 -20.55 -20.97
N ALA A 712 -25.03 -21.79 -20.49
CA ALA A 712 -23.96 -22.25 -19.61
C ALA A 712 -23.50 -23.66 -20.02
N VAL A 713 -22.34 -24.07 -19.52
CA VAL A 713 -21.87 -25.45 -19.62
C VAL A 713 -21.86 -26.06 -18.24
N ARG A 714 -22.73 -27.06 -18.03
CA ARG A 714 -22.77 -27.88 -16.83
C ARG A 714 -21.68 -28.92 -16.85
N ILE A 715 -20.94 -29.01 -15.75
CA ILE A 715 -19.86 -29.97 -15.51
C ILE A 715 -20.21 -30.74 -14.24
N GLU A 716 -20.42 -32.05 -14.36
CA GLU A 716 -20.60 -32.94 -13.21
C GLU A 716 -19.29 -33.72 -12.97
N LEU A 717 -18.53 -33.27 -11.97
CA LEU A 717 -17.31 -33.92 -11.53
C LEU A 717 -17.65 -35.02 -10.53
N LYS A 718 -17.20 -36.24 -10.80
CA LYS A 718 -17.24 -37.36 -9.85
C LYS A 718 -16.17 -37.18 -8.78
N ALA A 719 -16.25 -37.95 -7.70
CA ALA A 719 -15.28 -37.88 -6.60
C ALA A 719 -13.81 -38.18 -7.01
N ASP A 720 -13.59 -38.88 -8.12
CA ASP A 720 -12.28 -39.19 -8.70
C ASP A 720 -11.84 -38.20 -9.79
N ASN A 721 -12.73 -37.33 -10.29
CA ASN A 721 -12.38 -36.23 -11.18
C ASN A 721 -11.87 -35.06 -10.34
N ILE A 722 -10.57 -34.74 -10.41
CA ILE A 722 -9.96 -33.64 -9.61
C ILE A 722 -9.62 -32.41 -10.43
N ARG A 723 -9.79 -32.48 -11.76
CA ARG A 723 -9.37 -31.43 -12.69
C ARG A 723 -10.33 -31.30 -13.85
N PHE A 724 -10.55 -30.07 -14.29
CA PHE A 724 -11.11 -29.78 -15.61
C PHE A 724 -10.39 -28.59 -16.25
N ASP A 725 -10.32 -28.61 -17.58
CA ASP A 725 -9.71 -27.55 -18.39
C ASP A 725 -10.81 -26.87 -19.20
N TYR A 726 -10.83 -25.54 -19.21
CA TYR A 726 -11.64 -24.73 -20.11
C TYR A 726 -10.74 -24.13 -21.20
N ARG A 727 -10.88 -24.63 -22.43
CA ARG A 727 -10.11 -24.15 -23.59
C ARG A 727 -10.54 -22.74 -23.97
N LEU A 728 -9.57 -21.82 -23.97
CA LEU A 728 -9.73 -20.45 -24.41
C LEU A 728 -9.73 -20.37 -25.94
N ASP A 729 -10.44 -19.39 -26.50
CA ASP A 729 -10.33 -19.08 -27.93
C ASP A 729 -8.92 -18.60 -28.28
N GLN A 730 -8.46 -18.97 -29.47
CA GLN A 730 -7.11 -18.65 -29.89
C GLN A 730 -6.90 -17.12 -29.92
N ASN A 731 -5.95 -16.64 -29.11
CA ASN A 731 -5.58 -15.24 -28.93
C ASN A 731 -6.53 -14.40 -28.04
N ASN A 732 -7.47 -15.02 -27.32
CA ASN A 732 -8.37 -14.27 -26.42
C ASN A 732 -7.71 -13.82 -25.12
N VAL A 733 -6.64 -14.47 -24.66
CA VAL A 733 -5.88 -14.05 -23.48
C VAL A 733 -4.43 -13.91 -23.89
N THR A 734 -3.88 -12.70 -23.75
CA THR A 734 -2.54 -12.33 -24.21
C THR A 734 -1.88 -11.38 -23.21
N ALA A 735 -0.61 -11.01 -23.45
CA ALA A 735 0.07 -9.96 -22.70
C ALA A 735 -0.61 -8.57 -22.76
N LYS A 736 -1.60 -8.39 -23.64
CA LYS A 736 -2.41 -7.16 -23.72
C LYS A 736 -3.73 -7.26 -22.97
N THR A 737 -4.09 -8.45 -22.50
CA THR A 737 -5.30 -8.64 -21.71
C THR A 737 -5.08 -8.04 -20.35
N LYS A 738 -5.99 -7.15 -19.93
CA LYS A 738 -5.98 -6.54 -18.60
C LYS A 738 -6.55 -7.53 -17.59
N SER A 739 -7.74 -8.04 -17.86
CA SER A 739 -8.44 -8.91 -16.91
C SER A 739 -9.18 -10.04 -17.58
N VAL A 740 -9.36 -11.14 -16.84
CA VAL A 740 -10.23 -12.27 -17.19
C VAL A 740 -11.25 -12.44 -16.08
N ILE A 741 -12.54 -12.41 -16.41
CA ILE A 741 -13.65 -12.59 -15.45
C ILE A 741 -14.40 -13.87 -15.79
N LEU A 742 -14.59 -14.74 -14.80
CA LEU A 742 -15.34 -15.99 -14.89
C LEU A 742 -16.63 -15.88 -14.10
N TYR A 743 -17.72 -16.38 -14.70
CA TYR A 743 -19.00 -16.53 -14.02
C TYR A 743 -19.28 -18.02 -13.87
N ILE A 744 -19.40 -18.48 -12.63
CA ILE A 744 -19.62 -19.89 -12.31
C ILE A 744 -20.79 -19.99 -11.32
N ASP A 745 -21.83 -20.73 -11.68
CA ASP A 745 -22.88 -21.12 -10.75
C ASP A 745 -22.54 -22.47 -10.12
N TYR A 746 -22.61 -22.58 -8.79
CA TYR A 746 -22.28 -23.80 -8.04
C TYR A 746 -23.51 -24.33 -7.27
N ASP A 747 -23.85 -25.60 -7.44
CA ASP A 747 -25.08 -26.20 -6.88
C ASP A 747 -24.85 -26.95 -5.55
N GLY A 748 -23.61 -27.01 -5.05
CA GLY A 748 -23.33 -27.69 -3.79
C GLY A 748 -23.59 -26.83 -2.56
N GLU A 749 -23.93 -27.48 -1.45
CA GLU A 749 -24.23 -26.81 -0.17
C GLU A 749 -22.97 -26.38 0.60
N GLU A 750 -21.86 -27.13 0.48
CA GLU A 750 -20.58 -26.82 1.13
C GLU A 750 -19.67 -26.10 0.13
N LYS A 751 -18.96 -25.05 0.57
CA LYS A 751 -17.99 -24.37 -0.29
C LYS A 751 -16.90 -25.32 -0.78
N VAL A 752 -16.47 -25.16 -2.04
CA VAL A 752 -15.39 -25.96 -2.64
C VAL A 752 -14.24 -25.05 -3.08
N LYS A 753 -13.01 -25.42 -2.68
CA LYS A 753 -11.82 -24.71 -3.13
C LYS A 753 -11.45 -25.11 -4.55
N LEU A 754 -11.31 -24.13 -5.44
CA LEU A 754 -10.75 -24.29 -6.77
C LEU A 754 -9.40 -23.58 -6.86
N ASN A 755 -8.38 -24.29 -7.32
CA ASN A 755 -7.11 -23.69 -7.74
C ASN A 755 -7.17 -23.46 -9.24
N ILE A 756 -6.84 -22.25 -9.68
CA ILE A 756 -7.03 -21.83 -11.08
C ILE A 756 -5.68 -21.43 -11.65
N SER A 757 -5.36 -21.95 -12.83
CA SER A 757 -4.11 -21.69 -13.52
C SER A 757 -4.35 -21.32 -14.98
N LEU A 758 -3.55 -20.41 -15.51
CA LEU A 758 -3.45 -20.14 -16.93
C LEU A 758 -2.48 -21.15 -17.56
N TYR A 759 -2.95 -21.88 -18.57
CA TYR A 759 -2.13 -22.82 -19.31
C TYR A 759 -1.76 -22.27 -20.69
N GLY A 760 -0.46 -22.20 -20.96
CA GLY A 760 0.09 -21.97 -22.29
C GLY A 760 1.08 -23.05 -22.68
N THR A 761 2.38 -22.70 -22.69
CA THR A 761 3.47 -23.70 -22.76
C THR A 761 3.79 -24.28 -21.39
N THR A 762 3.55 -23.49 -20.34
CA THR A 762 3.68 -23.86 -18.93
C THR A 762 2.38 -23.51 -18.20
N LEU A 763 2.15 -24.14 -17.04
CA LEU A 763 1.09 -23.74 -16.11
C LEU A 763 1.58 -22.56 -15.28
N ARG A 764 0.74 -21.53 -15.13
CA ARG A 764 0.93 -20.43 -14.20
C ARG A 764 -0.27 -20.34 -13.28
N ALA A 765 -0.04 -20.46 -11.98
CA ALA A 765 -1.08 -20.22 -11.00
C ALA A 765 -1.59 -18.78 -11.14
N LEU A 766 -2.91 -18.63 -11.11
CA LEU A 766 -3.55 -17.32 -11.08
C LEU A 766 -4.02 -17.04 -9.66
N ASP A 767 -4.91 -17.89 -9.13
CA ASP A 767 -5.49 -17.72 -7.80
C ASP A 767 -6.03 -19.07 -7.27
N SER A 768 -6.36 -19.11 -5.99
CA SER A 768 -7.25 -20.12 -5.41
C SER A 768 -8.47 -19.45 -4.79
N VAL A 769 -9.67 -19.96 -5.08
CA VAL A 769 -10.94 -19.35 -4.70
C VAL A 769 -11.87 -20.37 -4.07
N TYR A 770 -12.78 -19.93 -3.20
CA TYR A 770 -13.92 -20.75 -2.79
C TYR A 770 -15.11 -20.49 -3.72
N LEU A 771 -15.73 -21.56 -4.22
CA LEU A 771 -17.06 -21.50 -4.81
C LEU A 771 -18.10 -21.66 -3.71
N HIS A 772 -18.99 -20.69 -3.60
CA HIS A 772 -20.16 -20.69 -2.73
C HIS A 772 -21.40 -21.09 -3.51
N LYS A 773 -22.41 -21.62 -2.83
CA LYS A 773 -23.68 -22.00 -3.47
C LYS A 773 -24.28 -20.82 -4.23
N GLY A 774 -24.69 -21.04 -5.47
CA GLY A 774 -25.22 -20.02 -6.37
C GLY A 774 -24.13 -19.36 -7.22
N ALA A 775 -24.30 -18.08 -7.51
CA ALA A 775 -23.46 -17.36 -8.46
C ALA A 775 -22.14 -16.90 -7.85
N ASN A 776 -21.05 -17.19 -8.56
CA ASN A 776 -19.68 -16.78 -8.21
C ASN A 776 -19.10 -15.97 -9.38
N VAL A 777 -18.41 -14.88 -9.05
CA VAL A 777 -17.64 -14.07 -9.99
C VAL A 777 -16.18 -14.15 -9.59
N ILE A 778 -15.35 -14.70 -10.46
CA ILE A 778 -13.90 -14.83 -10.23
C ILE A 778 -13.19 -13.92 -11.21
N ARG A 779 -12.33 -13.07 -10.70
CA ARG A 779 -11.61 -12.07 -11.51
C ARG A 779 -10.12 -12.29 -11.38
N PHE A 780 -9.43 -12.27 -12.50
CA PHE A 780 -7.97 -12.22 -12.56
C PHE A 780 -7.58 -10.93 -13.24
N ASP A 781 -7.04 -10.00 -12.47
CA ASP A 781 -6.62 -8.70 -12.95
C ASP A 781 -5.13 -8.69 -13.31
N ARG A 782 -4.72 -7.63 -14.00
CA ARG A 782 -3.32 -7.40 -14.41
C ARG A 782 -2.66 -8.60 -15.09
N ILE A 783 -3.43 -9.33 -15.91
CA ILE A 783 -3.00 -10.52 -16.67
C ILE A 783 -1.80 -10.20 -17.58
N GLY A 784 -1.71 -8.98 -18.08
CA GLY A 784 -0.60 -8.49 -18.90
C GLY A 784 0.76 -8.52 -18.20
N ASP A 785 0.78 -8.46 -16.86
CA ASP A 785 2.01 -8.35 -16.06
C ASP A 785 2.62 -9.70 -15.71
N LEU A 786 1.92 -10.80 -16.03
CA LEU A 786 2.48 -12.15 -15.92
C LEU A 786 3.72 -12.31 -16.82
N ASP A 787 4.64 -13.24 -16.49
CA ASP A 787 5.76 -13.54 -17.38
C ASP A 787 5.30 -14.30 -18.64
N TRP A 788 4.96 -13.53 -19.67
CA TRP A 788 4.51 -14.02 -20.97
C TRP A 788 5.59 -14.72 -21.79
N LYS A 789 6.88 -14.64 -21.41
CA LYS A 789 7.96 -15.39 -22.08
C LYS A 789 7.81 -16.89 -21.85
N ASP A 790 7.35 -17.25 -20.66
CA ASP A 790 7.14 -18.64 -20.25
C ASP A 790 5.76 -19.19 -20.65
N ILE A 791 4.74 -18.34 -20.64
CA ILE A 791 3.38 -18.72 -21.06
C ILE A 791 3.35 -18.92 -22.59
N ARG A 792 4.03 -18.04 -23.35
CA ARG A 792 4.02 -17.89 -24.81
C ARG A 792 2.65 -17.59 -25.41
N LYS A 793 1.70 -18.52 -25.31
CA LYS A 793 0.32 -18.38 -25.78
C LYS A 793 -0.61 -19.10 -24.83
N ALA A 794 -1.53 -18.37 -24.20
CA ALA A 794 -2.57 -18.96 -23.38
C ALA A 794 -3.56 -19.77 -24.25
N ASN A 795 -3.85 -20.99 -23.81
CA ASN A 795 -4.68 -21.95 -24.53
C ASN A 795 -5.85 -22.47 -23.68
N ALA A 796 -5.72 -22.49 -22.35
CA ALA A 796 -6.77 -22.94 -21.44
C ALA A 796 -6.65 -22.28 -20.06
N LEU A 797 -7.77 -22.23 -19.34
CA LEU A 797 -7.79 -22.14 -17.89
C LEU A 797 -7.90 -23.56 -17.34
N VAL A 798 -7.08 -23.86 -16.34
CA VAL A 798 -7.01 -25.18 -15.70
C VAL A 798 -7.48 -25.04 -14.27
N PHE A 799 -8.44 -25.88 -13.89
CA PHE A 799 -9.07 -25.86 -12.58
C PHE A 799 -8.78 -27.18 -11.88
N THR A 800 -8.28 -27.12 -10.64
CA THR A 800 -8.10 -28.31 -9.80
C THR A 800 -8.76 -28.12 -8.45
N HIS A 801 -9.46 -29.15 -7.98
CA HIS A 801 -10.09 -29.16 -6.65
C HIS A 801 -9.59 -30.35 -5.84
N ASP A 802 -9.79 -30.29 -4.52
CA ASP A 802 -9.18 -31.23 -3.57
C ASP A 802 -9.75 -32.67 -3.65
N GLY A 803 -10.76 -32.90 -4.48
CA GLY A 803 -11.35 -34.21 -4.74
C GLY A 803 -12.24 -34.72 -3.60
N GLY A 804 -12.77 -35.94 -3.75
CA GLY A 804 -13.40 -36.67 -2.64
C GLY A 804 -14.91 -36.44 -2.45
N LYS A 805 -15.51 -35.45 -3.10
CA LYS A 805 -16.97 -35.31 -3.24
C LYS A 805 -17.34 -34.99 -4.70
N PRO A 806 -18.49 -35.48 -5.20
CA PRO A 806 -19.01 -35.01 -6.47
C PRO A 806 -19.32 -33.51 -6.43
N VAL A 807 -19.03 -32.80 -7.51
CA VAL A 807 -19.22 -31.35 -7.65
C VAL A 807 -19.95 -31.08 -8.95
N THR A 808 -21.05 -30.32 -8.91
CA THR A 808 -21.75 -29.85 -10.10
C THR A 808 -21.64 -28.34 -10.19
N LEU A 809 -21.13 -27.85 -11.31
CA LEU A 809 -20.98 -26.42 -11.57
C LEU A 809 -21.35 -26.08 -13.01
N ASP A 810 -21.82 -24.86 -13.22
CA ASP A 810 -22.22 -24.33 -14.51
C ASP A 810 -21.31 -23.13 -14.86
N ILE A 811 -20.50 -23.25 -15.92
CA ILE A 811 -19.71 -22.13 -16.44
C ILE A 811 -20.63 -21.27 -17.30
N CYS A 812 -20.98 -20.10 -16.80
CA CYS A 812 -21.96 -19.18 -17.39
C CYS A 812 -21.34 -18.16 -18.33
N GLY A 813 -20.03 -17.90 -18.22
CA GLY A 813 -19.33 -17.00 -19.12
C GLY A 813 -17.85 -16.84 -18.77
N VAL A 814 -17.06 -16.50 -19.80
CA VAL A 814 -15.68 -16.05 -19.65
C VAL A 814 -15.54 -14.74 -20.41
N LEU A 815 -15.18 -13.68 -19.71
CA LEU A 815 -15.05 -12.33 -20.24
C LEU A 815 -13.57 -11.93 -20.23
N THR A 816 -13.07 -11.48 -21.37
CA THR A 816 -11.75 -10.86 -21.47
C THR A 816 -11.90 -9.36 -21.58
N VAL A 817 -11.15 -8.64 -20.75
CA VAL A 817 -11.04 -7.18 -20.74
C VAL A 817 -9.67 -6.80 -21.32
N ASN A 818 -9.63 -6.01 -22.40
CA ASN A 818 -8.39 -5.60 -23.09
C ASN A 818 -8.07 -4.11 -22.91
#